data_AF-A0A6A6U648-F1
#
_entry.id   AF-A0A6A6U648-F1
#
_cell.length_a   1.000
_cell.length_b   1.000
_cell.length_c   1.000
_cell.angle_alpha   90.00
_cell.angle_beta   90.00
_cell.angle_gamma   90.00
#
_symmetry.space_group_name_H-M   'P 1'
#
loop_
_entity.id
_entity.type
_entity.pdbx_description
1 polymer ?
#
loop_
_entity_poly.entity_id
_entity_poly.type
_entity_poly.pdbx_seq_one_letter_code
_entity_poly.pdbx_strand_id
1 'polypeptide(L)'
;MKYIQLSALFAGAALAVVSPDMSCGGTNKYTCPSTAPCCSEWGWCGSTADFCGVGCVVAYGTCTDPTPHPAPSGTTVSTNEKCGVISGVTYVCPYSMCCSSFGNCGTGADYCGTGCQTGFSQGFCTAQAQSSSSVKPASSSSVKPASSSSVKPSSSSVKPSSSSVKPSSSSIKPSSSSSVKPSSSSSSAKVSSSSSVKPSSSSSSVKALSTSSVKSSSSVVASSSTSSAKASSSSVGTSTKSVSSSSSFAASLSSSLSSSASAAASSSSVIASSTDSSSSIVSSTDSSSSVVSSTDLSSSVIASSTDSLSSVVASSTDSSSSVIASSTDLSSSVVASSTDSSSSVVASSTDSSSSVAASSTDSSSSVVISSTDSSSSVSASFTDSSSSVVASSTDSSSSVPASSTLSSSVTASSSDSLSVASTTSSSTATSTDSSSSVVSSTTSSLSSSVSSSLSSSASSSKSSSASSSATSSKSSSVSSSASSSSSSATASATAGAKTVGQTILIFADTADNTFHGYSGLKGYGIPYETYVVGSGFALPALNTTATSGKYAGIVLVNVPALTAAQLTTLYNYQIQFGVRMTRLNEEPATQFGTAYAKSGTGCCGATTEQQIYFTNTAAFSTAGLKIGTTAGASTLGLYHYPATITNATLATAIASFATATGFTSVTVAGVINNFGNRQQMVFFIEWASDWSATSNYLQHAWIHWMTRGMYVGFRRVLFNTQVDDMHLSTTIYQKTTVVRLVPDDLNAIVTWQKGLQGRLSPGSNYTLEIAHNGNGDIDAATIKYPNGQCSPNTAIYYDDFAVAPIEFQKPLGTGKSYWPSTPATFGWSLACLLADPVANWFNNPTNRDQFMHLSHTFTHENLNNATYSDVNKEITFNIAWLNQIGIAQAQHFSANGLVPPAITGLHNGDSIKALMDNGIRFVVGDNTRPLLQNPTNDYWPLISTVAANGYAGLVIMPRWSTTIFYDCNTQACTTSEWIATSGGSGNFAALLVDAKNEHTRHVFQLHQDPMMFHQANLQNAGQPAYTVGTQSVNSIMQIWVETVLQEVTRLTNWPIITIKHDDTAQYFLNRMARDQCNYNLAYQYSTDNKNIIGATLTSTGNTCSAPIPVTFPVAATASVPTTSEQIGGDPLTLWVQMTGQPVTFTLSTPVAI
;
A
#
# COMPACT_ATOMS: atom_id res chain seq x y z
N MET A 1 -30.22 33.81 63.20
CA MET A 1 -31.10 34.34 62.13
C MET A 1 -30.37 34.21 60.80
N LYS A 2 -31.10 34.10 59.68
CA LYS A 2 -30.70 34.39 58.28
C LYS A 2 -29.22 34.23 57.81
N TYR A 3 -29.06 33.26 56.90
CA TYR A 3 -28.47 33.37 55.54
C TYR A 3 -27.00 33.01 55.18
N ILE A 4 -26.95 32.25 54.06
CA ILE A 4 -25.91 32.09 53.01
C ILE A 4 -24.80 31.03 53.23
N GLN A 5 -24.45 30.38 52.12
CA GLN A 5 -23.61 29.18 51.97
C GLN A 5 -22.14 29.51 51.68
N LEU A 6 -21.22 28.57 51.90
CA LEU A 6 -20.63 27.76 50.81
C LEU A 6 -19.89 26.52 51.37
N SER A 7 -19.93 25.39 50.65
CA SER A 7 -19.29 24.13 51.06
C SER A 7 -18.74 23.35 49.87
N ALA A 8 -17.40 23.24 49.76
CA ALA A 8 -16.64 22.37 48.85
C ALA A 8 -15.15 22.47 49.25
N LEU A 9 -14.25 21.49 49.06
CA LEU A 9 -14.40 20.11 48.57
C LEU A 9 -13.22 19.28 49.12
N PHE A 10 -13.45 18.03 49.54
CA PHE A 10 -12.40 17.01 49.73
C PHE A 10 -13.00 15.65 49.33
N ALA A 11 -12.28 14.89 48.50
CA ALA A 11 -12.67 13.55 48.05
C ALA A 11 -11.43 12.63 48.03
N GLY A 12 -11.62 11.34 48.28
CA GLY A 12 -10.53 10.42 48.63
C GLY A 12 -9.64 9.97 47.46
N ALA A 13 -8.40 9.61 47.78
CA ALA A 13 -7.46 9.00 46.85
C ALA A 13 -7.73 7.50 46.67
N ALA A 14 -7.58 7.01 45.43
CA ALA A 14 -7.51 5.58 45.14
C ALA A 14 -6.09 5.05 45.41
N LEU A 15 -5.96 3.77 45.78
CA LEU A 15 -4.67 3.10 45.87
C LEU A 15 -4.06 2.97 44.47
N ALA A 16 -2.87 3.54 44.27
CA ALA A 16 -2.15 3.44 43.01
C ALA A 16 -1.58 2.03 42.82
N VAL A 17 -1.71 1.49 41.61
CA VAL A 17 -1.22 0.15 41.23
C VAL A 17 0.22 0.28 40.73
N VAL A 18 1.12 -0.51 41.31
CA VAL A 18 2.52 -0.58 40.87
C VAL A 18 2.60 -1.19 39.48
N SER A 19 3.39 -0.57 38.60
CA SER A 19 3.54 -0.92 37.20
C SER A 19 3.94 -2.40 36.97
N PRO A 20 3.25 -3.12 36.07
CA PRO A 20 3.62 -4.48 35.67
C PRO A 20 4.67 -4.52 34.54
N ASP A 21 4.87 -3.41 33.83
CA ASP A 21 5.62 -3.33 32.56
C ASP A 21 6.62 -2.16 32.51
N MET A 22 6.87 -1.50 33.64
CA MET A 22 7.63 -0.25 33.80
C MET A 22 6.99 1.01 33.17
N SER A 23 5.75 0.97 32.67
CA SER A 23 4.99 2.18 32.31
C SER A 23 4.40 2.87 33.55
N CYS A 24 4.22 4.19 33.52
CA CYS A 24 3.65 4.97 34.62
C CYS A 24 2.82 6.16 34.14
N GLY A 25 1.88 6.59 34.99
CA GLY A 25 0.95 7.67 34.66
C GLY A 25 0.00 7.32 33.52
N GLY A 26 -0.24 8.29 32.62
CA GLY A 26 -1.20 8.17 31.51
C GLY A 26 -2.61 7.80 31.95
N THR A 27 -3.35 7.13 31.06
CA THR A 27 -4.73 6.64 31.32
C THR A 27 -4.76 5.55 32.39
N ASN A 28 -3.69 4.75 32.49
CA ASN A 28 -3.59 3.59 33.38
C ASN A 28 -3.29 3.98 34.84
N LYS A 29 -2.69 5.16 35.07
CA LYS A 29 -2.35 5.72 36.38
C LYS A 29 -1.43 4.83 37.25
N TYR A 30 -0.58 4.02 36.61
CA TYR A 30 0.39 3.19 37.31
C TYR A 30 1.46 4.02 38.01
N THR A 31 1.92 3.54 39.16
CA THR A 31 3.06 4.07 39.92
C THR A 31 4.29 3.19 39.74
N CYS A 32 5.47 3.78 39.90
CA CYS A 32 6.72 3.06 39.69
C CYS A 32 7.13 2.13 40.86
N PRO A 33 7.79 0.98 40.58
CA PRO A 33 8.28 0.05 41.59
C PRO A 33 9.51 0.61 42.31
N SER A 34 9.75 0.17 43.55
CA SER A 34 10.84 0.67 44.40
C SER A 34 12.27 0.44 43.87
N THR A 35 12.44 -0.41 42.86
CA THR A 35 13.71 -0.63 42.14
C THR A 35 13.99 0.44 41.06
N ALA A 36 12.96 1.13 40.59
CA ALA A 36 12.98 2.10 39.52
C ALA A 36 11.94 3.21 39.81
N PRO A 37 12.04 3.93 40.94
CA PRO A 37 10.89 4.54 41.60
C PRO A 37 10.42 5.88 41.00
N CYS A 38 11.12 6.41 40.00
CA CYS A 38 10.85 7.70 39.39
C CYS A 38 10.13 7.52 38.05
N CYS A 39 9.10 8.35 37.79
CA CYS A 39 8.29 8.29 36.57
C CYS A 39 8.67 9.45 35.66
N SER A 40 9.22 9.20 34.48
CA SER A 40 9.59 10.25 33.52
C SER A 40 8.36 10.89 32.85
N GLU A 41 8.53 12.08 32.24
CA GLU A 41 7.48 12.75 31.45
C GLU A 41 6.96 11.88 30.28
N TRP A 42 7.80 10.95 29.82
CA TRP A 42 7.51 9.98 28.77
C TRP A 42 6.70 8.77 29.26
N GLY A 43 6.34 8.72 30.55
CA GLY A 43 5.50 7.68 31.13
C GLY A 43 6.23 6.36 31.42
N TRP A 44 7.52 6.41 31.78
CA TRP A 44 8.33 5.22 32.09
C TRP A 44 9.04 5.31 33.45
N CYS A 45 9.29 4.15 34.05
CA CYS A 45 9.91 4.01 35.37
C CYS A 45 11.42 3.80 35.31
N GLY A 46 12.16 4.53 36.16
CA GLY A 46 13.62 4.41 36.28
C GLY A 46 14.16 4.94 37.61
N SER A 47 15.48 4.80 37.79
CA SER A 47 16.21 5.20 39.01
C SER A 47 17.43 6.09 38.74
N THR A 48 17.65 6.48 37.48
CA THR A 48 18.69 7.45 37.08
C THR A 48 18.13 8.87 37.02
N ALA A 49 19.01 9.88 36.89
CA ALA A 49 18.62 11.29 36.81
C ALA A 49 17.65 11.58 35.64
N ASP A 50 17.71 10.78 34.57
CA ASP A 50 16.86 10.88 33.38
C ASP A 50 15.38 10.55 33.65
N PHE A 51 15.10 9.87 34.77
CA PHE A 51 13.75 9.54 35.24
C PHE A 51 13.37 10.28 36.51
N CYS A 52 14.35 10.64 37.36
CA CYS A 52 14.13 11.29 38.65
C CYS A 52 14.24 12.82 38.63
N GLY A 53 14.85 13.40 37.60
CA GLY A 53 15.07 14.84 37.46
C GLY A 53 13.95 15.55 36.69
N VAL A 54 14.36 16.41 35.74
CA VAL A 54 13.47 17.24 34.93
C VAL A 54 12.43 16.36 34.20
N GLY A 55 11.18 16.83 34.16
CA GLY A 55 10.06 16.07 33.56
C GLY A 55 9.46 15.00 34.49
N CYS A 56 10.10 14.64 35.61
CA CYS A 56 9.59 13.58 36.47
C CYS A 56 8.19 13.90 37.03
N VAL A 57 7.24 12.97 36.83
CA VAL A 57 5.82 13.14 37.14
C VAL A 57 5.55 12.70 38.58
N VAL A 58 5.62 13.66 39.50
CA VAL A 58 5.47 13.50 40.97
C VAL A 58 4.18 12.78 41.43
N ALA A 59 3.17 12.67 40.58
CA ALA A 59 1.94 11.92 40.87
C ALA A 59 2.10 10.39 40.72
N TYR A 60 3.15 9.93 40.04
CA TYR A 60 3.36 8.53 39.65
C TYR A 60 4.76 7.97 39.97
N GLY A 61 5.70 8.81 40.43
CA GLY A 61 7.02 8.39 40.92
C GLY A 61 7.69 9.40 41.85
N THR A 62 8.77 8.99 42.53
CA THR A 62 9.47 9.78 43.56
C THR A 62 10.60 10.63 42.97
N CYS A 63 10.25 11.83 42.48
CA CYS A 63 11.19 12.74 41.84
C CYS A 63 12.17 13.41 42.82
N THR A 64 13.38 13.75 42.34
CA THR A 64 14.47 14.32 43.16
C THR A 64 14.71 15.81 42.93
N ASP A 65 14.41 16.37 41.75
CA ASP A 65 14.38 17.84 41.52
C ASP A 65 13.40 18.19 40.37
N PRO A 66 12.35 18.99 40.61
CA PRO A 66 11.31 19.30 39.62
C PRO A 66 11.56 20.60 38.82
N THR A 67 12.77 21.18 38.83
CA THR A 67 13.03 22.49 38.17
C THR A 67 13.75 22.37 36.80
N PRO A 68 13.32 23.11 35.75
CA PRO A 68 13.92 23.01 34.41
C PRO A 68 15.23 23.81 34.31
N HIS A 69 16.27 23.19 33.73
CA HIS A 69 17.60 23.79 33.62
C HIS A 69 17.76 24.59 32.30
N PRO A 70 18.15 25.89 32.34
CA PRO A 70 18.46 26.66 31.14
C PRO A 70 19.84 26.28 30.55
N ALA A 71 20.04 26.60 29.27
CA ALA A 71 21.30 26.39 28.58
C ALA A 71 22.45 27.29 29.12
N PRO A 72 23.74 26.88 29.02
CA PRO A 72 24.87 27.70 29.43
C PRO A 72 24.94 29.05 28.70
N SER A 73 25.23 30.12 29.44
CA SER A 73 25.39 31.45 28.83
C SER A 73 26.65 31.53 27.98
N GLY A 74 26.49 31.91 26.71
CA GLY A 74 27.59 32.08 25.75
C GLY A 74 27.52 31.20 24.49
N THR A 75 26.53 30.33 24.38
CA THR A 75 26.32 29.45 23.21
C THR A 75 25.11 29.83 22.38
N THR A 76 25.23 29.76 21.04
CA THR A 76 24.13 29.94 20.09
C THR A 76 23.64 28.57 19.62
N VAL A 77 22.33 28.34 19.60
CA VAL A 77 21.76 27.11 19.01
C VAL A 77 21.89 27.18 17.48
N SER A 78 22.39 26.11 16.88
CA SER A 78 22.63 26.04 15.43
C SER A 78 21.34 25.98 14.63
N THR A 79 21.28 26.77 13.56
CA THR A 79 20.16 26.82 12.60
C THR A 79 20.60 26.43 11.18
N ASN A 80 21.81 25.89 11.03
CA ASN A 80 22.42 25.50 9.73
C ASN A 80 23.23 24.20 9.86
N GLU A 81 22.89 23.36 10.84
CA GLU A 81 23.48 22.05 11.10
C GLU A 81 25.01 22.07 11.36
N LYS A 82 25.61 23.22 11.69
CA LYS A 82 27.02 23.34 12.08
C LYS A 82 27.19 23.57 13.58
N CYS A 83 28.21 22.97 14.17
CA CYS A 83 28.49 23.01 15.60
C CYS A 83 29.98 23.12 15.90
N GLY A 84 30.30 23.54 17.14
CA GLY A 84 31.65 23.93 17.54
C GLY A 84 31.88 25.44 17.45
N VAL A 85 33.12 25.86 17.63
CA VAL A 85 33.50 27.28 17.62
C VAL A 85 33.77 27.74 16.19
N ILE A 86 32.84 28.50 15.62
CA ILE A 86 32.89 28.99 14.23
C ILE A 86 32.97 30.52 14.28
N SER A 87 34.02 31.09 13.66
CA SER A 87 34.29 32.54 13.65
C SER A 87 34.31 33.20 15.05
N GLY A 88 34.63 32.44 16.10
CA GLY A 88 34.65 32.91 17.49
C GLY A 88 33.31 32.82 18.24
N VAL A 89 32.24 32.30 17.60
CA VAL A 89 30.95 32.03 18.23
C VAL A 89 30.81 30.52 18.45
N THR A 90 30.33 30.11 19.63
CA THR A 90 30.09 28.70 19.96
C THR A 90 28.71 28.26 19.51
N TYR A 91 28.64 27.36 18.54
CA TYR A 91 27.40 26.78 18.05
C TYR A 91 27.14 25.39 18.65
N VAL A 92 25.92 25.17 19.14
CA VAL A 92 25.46 23.93 19.79
C VAL A 92 24.29 23.36 18.99
N CYS A 93 24.26 22.04 18.80
CA CYS A 93 23.21 21.39 18.02
C CYS A 93 21.82 21.50 18.68
N PRO A 94 20.74 21.71 17.90
CA PRO A 94 19.37 21.78 18.43
C PRO A 94 18.80 20.39 18.78
N TYR A 95 17.59 20.36 19.35
CA TYR A 95 16.66 19.21 19.41
C TYR A 95 17.31 17.83 19.70
N SER A 96 18.11 17.74 20.76
CA SER A 96 18.77 16.49 21.18
C SER A 96 19.65 15.83 20.09
N MET A 97 20.18 16.63 19.15
CA MET A 97 21.11 16.18 18.12
C MET A 97 22.57 16.22 18.60
N CYS A 98 23.39 15.35 18.04
CA CYS A 98 24.79 15.19 18.38
C CYS A 98 25.68 15.99 17.41
N CYS A 99 26.75 16.60 17.93
CA CYS A 99 27.78 17.25 17.14
C CYS A 99 28.88 16.26 16.76
N SER A 100 29.03 15.94 15.48
CA SER A 100 30.10 15.05 15.00
C SER A 100 31.49 15.68 15.12
N SER A 101 32.53 14.85 14.99
CA SER A 101 33.94 15.30 14.95
C SER A 101 34.24 16.28 13.81
N PHE A 102 33.39 16.33 12.78
CA PHE A 102 33.50 17.23 11.63
C PHE A 102 32.72 18.55 11.80
N GLY A 103 32.12 18.79 12.97
CA GLY A 103 31.37 20.02 13.26
C GLY A 103 29.99 20.07 12.59
N ASN A 104 29.37 18.91 12.35
CA ASN A 104 28.01 18.80 11.82
C ASN A 104 27.04 18.27 12.90
N CYS A 105 25.80 18.74 12.89
CA CYS A 105 24.73 18.22 13.75
C CYS A 105 23.97 17.09 13.06
N GLY A 106 23.64 16.04 13.80
CA GLY A 106 22.81 14.94 13.30
C GLY A 106 22.39 13.95 14.38
N THR A 107 21.68 12.92 13.95
CA THR A 107 21.25 11.78 14.76
C THR A 107 21.84 10.49 14.18
N GLY A 108 22.01 9.45 15.00
CA GLY A 108 22.65 8.20 14.58
C GLY A 108 24.17 8.16 14.78
N ALA A 109 24.78 7.04 14.40
CA ALA A 109 26.14 6.68 14.81
C ALA A 109 27.24 7.64 14.29
N ASP A 110 27.10 8.21 13.09
CA ASP A 110 28.11 9.11 12.51
C ASP A 110 28.19 10.48 13.21
N TYR A 111 27.18 10.81 14.02
CA TYR A 111 27.08 12.06 14.78
C TYR A 111 27.20 11.84 16.29
N CYS A 112 26.54 10.80 16.82
CA CYS A 112 26.54 10.43 18.24
C CYS A 112 27.62 9.40 18.62
N GLY A 113 28.42 8.91 17.67
CA GLY A 113 29.45 7.91 17.88
C GLY A 113 30.84 8.47 18.16
N THR A 114 31.86 7.73 17.72
CA THR A 114 33.28 8.00 17.95
C THR A 114 33.68 9.40 17.47
N GLY A 115 34.06 10.27 18.41
CA GLY A 115 34.46 11.65 18.14
C GLY A 115 33.34 12.70 18.27
N CYS A 116 32.15 12.29 18.73
CA CYS A 116 31.07 13.21 19.09
C CYS A 116 31.52 14.24 20.13
N GLN A 117 31.27 15.53 19.87
CA GLN A 117 31.77 16.66 20.64
C GLN A 117 30.75 17.08 21.70
N THR A 118 30.79 16.45 22.87
CA THR A 118 29.84 16.64 23.99
C THR A 118 29.56 18.11 24.35
N GLY A 119 30.56 19.00 24.29
CA GLY A 119 30.40 20.43 24.57
C GLY A 119 29.57 21.21 23.55
N PHE A 120 29.22 20.60 22.41
CA PHE A 120 28.44 21.20 21.32
C PHE A 120 27.22 20.33 20.90
N SER A 121 26.99 19.21 21.58
CA SER A 121 25.81 18.35 21.43
C SER A 121 24.70 18.74 22.40
N GLN A 122 23.44 18.50 22.03
CA GLN A 122 22.35 18.30 23.01
C GLN A 122 21.88 16.84 23.05
N GLY A 123 22.26 16.02 22.05
CA GLY A 123 22.13 14.56 22.07
C GLY A 123 23.25 13.85 22.82
N PHE A 124 23.01 12.60 23.20
CA PHE A 124 23.99 11.80 23.92
C PHE A 124 25.11 11.28 23.02
N CYS A 125 26.33 11.80 23.20
CA CYS A 125 27.53 11.20 22.64
C CYS A 125 27.80 9.85 23.31
N THR A 126 27.69 8.76 22.56
CA THR A 126 28.06 7.42 23.04
C THR A 126 29.56 7.35 23.31
N ALA A 127 29.94 6.81 24.46
CA ALA A 127 31.31 6.70 24.90
C ALA A 127 31.60 5.31 25.48
N GLN A 128 32.59 4.61 24.93
CA GLN A 128 33.19 3.44 25.57
C GLN A 128 34.72 3.44 25.47
N ALA A 129 35.33 3.02 26.58
CA ALA A 129 36.68 2.47 26.75
C ALA A 129 37.85 3.09 25.94
N GLN A 130 38.69 3.86 26.65
CA GLN A 130 40.10 3.99 26.26
C GLN A 130 40.83 2.65 26.42
N SER A 131 41.81 2.38 25.54
CA SER A 131 43.00 1.61 25.91
C SER A 131 44.24 2.29 25.33
N SER A 132 45.40 2.07 25.96
CA SER A 132 46.54 2.99 25.88
C SER A 132 47.82 2.36 25.33
N SER A 133 48.55 3.08 24.47
CA SER A 133 49.98 2.85 24.20
C SER A 133 50.69 4.16 23.82
N SER A 134 51.86 4.40 24.42
CA SER A 134 52.77 5.54 24.14
C SER A 134 53.61 5.24 22.87
N VAL A 135 54.39 6.14 22.22
CA VAL A 135 55.33 7.18 22.72
C VAL A 135 55.60 8.31 21.69
N LYS A 136 55.49 9.59 22.12
CA LYS A 136 56.42 10.76 21.99
C LYS A 136 57.57 10.76 20.92
N PRO A 137 58.14 11.93 20.50
CA PRO A 137 57.57 13.13 19.83
C PRO A 137 58.43 13.73 18.66
N ALA A 138 57.96 14.86 18.10
CA ALA A 138 58.70 15.85 17.27
C ALA A 138 59.02 15.43 15.80
N SER A 139 59.25 16.34 14.83
CA SER A 139 59.64 17.76 14.91
C SER A 139 59.14 18.65 13.73
N SER A 140 59.29 19.98 13.89
CA SER A 140 59.39 21.08 12.89
C SER A 140 59.17 20.79 11.38
N SER A 141 58.49 21.67 10.62
CA SER A 141 59.07 23.00 10.28
C SER A 141 58.05 24.06 9.82
N SER A 142 58.44 25.34 9.91
CA SER A 142 57.61 26.53 9.62
C SER A 142 57.94 27.18 8.27
N VAL A 143 56.98 27.91 7.68
CA VAL A 143 57.22 29.01 6.72
C VAL A 143 56.35 30.21 7.11
N LYS A 144 56.86 31.44 6.90
CA LYS A 144 56.20 32.72 7.28
C LYS A 144 55.34 33.32 6.13
N PRO A 145 54.43 34.26 6.43
CA PRO A 145 53.49 34.82 5.46
C PRO A 145 54.02 36.03 4.66
N ALA A 146 53.28 36.41 3.62
CA ALA A 146 53.45 37.67 2.90
C ALA A 146 52.14 38.50 2.87
N SER A 147 52.18 39.65 3.54
CA SER A 147 51.33 40.84 3.34
C SER A 147 51.65 41.49 1.97
N SER A 148 50.87 42.39 1.36
CA SER A 148 49.58 43.07 1.65
C SER A 148 49.20 43.95 0.44
N SER A 149 47.94 44.37 0.32
CA SER A 149 47.57 45.65 -0.34
C SER A 149 46.20 46.15 0.11
N SER A 150 45.99 47.47 0.12
CA SER A 150 44.73 48.12 0.52
C SER A 150 44.47 49.35 -0.33
N VAL A 151 43.22 49.61 -0.70
CA VAL A 151 42.77 50.86 -1.33
C VAL A 151 41.51 51.35 -0.63
N LYS A 152 41.39 52.67 -0.44
CA LYS A 152 40.30 53.35 0.30
C LYS A 152 39.13 53.78 -0.63
N PRO A 153 37.97 54.20 -0.09
CA PRO A 153 36.72 54.31 -0.83
C PRO A 153 36.44 55.71 -1.40
N SER A 154 35.39 55.81 -2.22
CA SER A 154 34.71 57.07 -2.54
C SER A 154 33.26 57.05 -2.04
N SER A 155 32.84 58.17 -1.46
CA SER A 155 31.51 58.41 -0.89
C SER A 155 30.62 59.23 -1.81
N SER A 156 29.31 59.04 -1.72
CA SER A 156 28.30 60.09 -1.98
C SER A 156 27.16 59.97 -0.98
N SER A 157 26.56 61.09 -0.59
CA SER A 157 25.53 61.19 0.45
C SER A 157 24.39 62.12 -0.01
N VAL A 158 23.49 62.51 0.91
CA VAL A 158 22.34 63.44 0.73
C VAL A 158 21.09 62.77 0.16
N LYS A 159 19.84 63.01 0.63
CA LYS A 159 19.23 63.40 1.94
C LYS A 159 17.70 63.34 1.71
N PRO A 160 16.81 63.14 2.72
CA PRO A 160 15.38 62.97 2.47
C PRO A 160 14.61 64.30 2.45
N SER A 161 13.39 64.25 1.89
CA SER A 161 12.35 65.28 2.08
C SER A 161 11.00 64.63 2.42
N SER A 162 10.40 65.10 3.51
CA SER A 162 9.07 64.72 3.99
C SER A 162 7.98 65.64 3.45
N SER A 163 6.73 65.17 3.38
CA SER A 163 5.55 66.00 3.64
C SER A 163 4.33 65.14 3.99
N SER A 164 3.59 65.57 5.00
CA SER A 164 2.29 64.98 5.41
C SER A 164 1.20 66.03 5.24
N VAL A 165 -0.06 65.63 5.03
CA VAL A 165 -1.26 66.34 5.50
C VAL A 165 -2.50 65.42 5.42
N LYS A 166 -3.59 65.80 6.08
CA LYS A 166 -4.71 64.94 6.52
C LYS A 166 -6.07 65.37 5.84
N PRO A 167 -7.29 65.11 6.37
CA PRO A 167 -8.31 64.25 5.73
C PRO A 167 -9.61 64.96 5.29
N SER A 168 -10.55 64.21 4.69
CA SER A 168 -12.01 64.41 4.79
C SER A 168 -12.80 63.13 4.43
N SER A 169 -14.11 63.06 4.67
CA SER A 169 -14.65 62.51 5.93
C SER A 169 -16.20 62.43 5.99
N SER A 170 -16.87 61.79 5.01
CA SER A 170 -18.33 61.54 5.03
C SER A 170 -18.64 60.21 4.31
N SER A 171 -19.34 59.19 4.84
CA SER A 171 -20.40 59.06 5.86
C SER A 171 -21.80 59.47 5.39
N ILE A 172 -22.66 58.49 5.06
CA ILE A 172 -23.98 58.19 5.70
C ILE A 172 -24.78 57.09 4.93
N LYS A 173 -25.59 56.32 5.68
CA LYS A 173 -26.54 55.24 5.30
C LYS A 173 -27.99 55.85 5.21
N PRO A 174 -29.14 55.13 5.13
CA PRO A 174 -29.48 53.76 4.75
C PRO A 174 -30.69 53.68 3.75
N SER A 175 -31.35 52.50 3.69
CA SER A 175 -32.75 52.27 3.26
C SER A 175 -33.05 52.20 1.75
N SER A 176 -34.03 51.41 1.27
CA SER A 176 -34.75 50.26 1.88
C SER A 176 -35.58 49.49 0.82
N SER A 177 -35.75 48.18 1.04
CA SER A 177 -36.80 47.26 0.54
C SER A 177 -37.98 47.79 -0.32
N SER A 178 -38.31 47.08 -1.40
CA SER A 178 -39.61 46.37 -1.57
C SER A 178 -39.67 45.52 -2.86
N SER A 179 -40.64 44.61 -2.93
CA SER A 179 -40.78 43.56 -3.97
C SER A 179 -42.01 43.74 -4.88
N VAL A 180 -42.24 42.74 -5.76
CA VAL A 180 -43.51 42.38 -6.46
C VAL A 180 -43.61 42.71 -7.96
N LYS A 181 -44.18 41.74 -8.70
CA LYS A 181 -44.45 41.64 -10.15
C LYS A 181 -45.88 41.09 -10.33
N PRO A 182 -46.65 41.50 -11.37
CA PRO A 182 -47.36 40.50 -12.19
C PRO A 182 -47.29 40.76 -13.72
N SER A 183 -48.01 39.95 -14.51
CA SER A 183 -47.69 39.57 -15.91
C SER A 183 -48.71 40.02 -17.00
N SER A 184 -48.40 39.71 -18.28
CA SER A 184 -49.34 39.43 -19.43
C SER A 184 -50.11 40.60 -20.11
N SER A 185 -50.52 40.57 -21.40
CA SER A 185 -50.25 39.67 -22.56
C SER A 185 -50.80 40.17 -23.95
N SER A 186 -50.39 39.47 -25.04
CA SER A 186 -51.17 38.98 -26.22
C SER A 186 -51.63 39.85 -27.44
N SER A 187 -51.34 39.36 -28.67
CA SER A 187 -52.15 39.43 -29.94
C SER A 187 -51.44 38.72 -31.15
N SER A 188 -51.93 38.57 -32.40
CA SER A 188 -53.19 37.95 -32.91
C SER A 188 -53.18 37.55 -34.43
N ALA A 189 -52.70 36.35 -34.79
CA ALA A 189 -53.15 35.37 -35.84
C ALA A 189 -53.54 35.71 -37.33
N LYS A 190 -53.12 34.83 -38.27
CA LYS A 190 -53.82 34.29 -39.50
C LYS A 190 -52.91 33.22 -40.18
N VAL A 191 -53.22 31.95 -40.47
CA VAL A 191 -54.34 31.21 -41.14
C VAL A 191 -54.31 31.23 -42.69
N SER A 192 -53.96 30.10 -43.35
CA SER A 192 -54.58 29.50 -44.58
C SER A 192 -53.81 28.24 -45.08
N SER A 193 -54.34 27.52 -46.09
CA SER A 193 -53.99 26.11 -46.39
C SER A 193 -53.95 25.70 -47.87
N SER A 194 -53.43 24.48 -48.12
CA SER A 194 -53.77 23.51 -49.20
C SER A 194 -52.93 23.40 -50.51
N SER A 195 -52.57 22.14 -50.79
CA SER A 195 -52.56 21.44 -52.11
C SER A 195 -51.53 21.72 -53.23
N SER A 196 -51.15 20.60 -53.89
CA SER A 196 -50.89 20.42 -55.35
C SER A 196 -49.47 20.38 -55.94
N VAL A 197 -49.11 19.16 -56.39
CA VAL A 197 -48.66 18.80 -57.77
C VAL A 197 -47.17 18.97 -58.20
N LYS A 198 -46.76 17.99 -59.03
CA LYS A 198 -45.48 17.72 -59.76
C LYS A 198 -45.49 18.49 -61.12
N PRO A 199 -44.91 18.03 -62.26
CA PRO A 199 -43.61 17.41 -62.58
C PRO A 199 -42.79 18.24 -63.60
N SER A 200 -41.55 17.88 -63.93
CA SER A 200 -41.14 17.22 -65.21
C SER A 200 -39.68 17.63 -65.50
N SER A 201 -38.82 16.99 -66.31
CA SER A 201 -38.83 15.80 -67.21
C SER A 201 -37.36 15.56 -67.63
N SER A 202 -36.85 14.41 -68.10
CA SER A 202 -37.37 13.06 -68.46
C SER A 202 -36.23 12.02 -68.16
N SER A 203 -36.08 10.79 -68.68
CA SER A 203 -36.74 10.00 -69.73
C SER A 203 -36.58 8.48 -69.51
N SER A 204 -37.06 7.69 -70.48
CA SER A 204 -36.69 6.32 -70.92
C SER A 204 -36.03 5.35 -69.92
N SER A 205 -36.71 4.31 -69.41
CA SER A 205 -37.10 3.03 -70.09
C SER A 205 -35.97 1.97 -70.07
N VAL A 206 -36.17 0.65 -69.88
CA VAL A 206 -37.33 -0.26 -70.11
C VAL A 206 -37.57 -1.20 -68.87
N LYS A 207 -38.57 -2.10 -68.92
CA LYS A 207 -39.13 -2.95 -67.84
C LYS A 207 -39.26 -4.42 -68.28
N ALA A 208 -39.01 -5.40 -67.39
CA ALA A 208 -39.49 -6.82 -67.34
C ALA A 208 -38.43 -7.77 -66.69
N LEU A 209 -38.71 -9.00 -66.21
CA LEU A 209 -39.84 -9.60 -65.48
C LEU A 209 -39.39 -11.02 -64.96
N SER A 210 -40.10 -11.57 -63.96
CA SER A 210 -40.38 -13.01 -63.74
C SER A 210 -39.26 -14.06 -63.50
N THR A 211 -39.33 -14.66 -62.28
CA THR A 211 -39.36 -16.12 -61.96
C THR A 211 -38.12 -17.04 -61.98
N SER A 212 -38.20 -18.00 -61.04
CA SER A 212 -37.70 -19.39 -61.02
C SER A 212 -36.22 -19.72 -60.70
N SER A 213 -36.09 -20.61 -59.71
CA SER A 213 -34.93 -21.32 -59.19
C SER A 213 -34.29 -22.32 -60.19
N VAL A 214 -33.02 -22.69 -59.99
CA VAL A 214 -32.52 -24.09 -60.01
C VAL A 214 -31.09 -24.21 -59.44
N LYS A 215 -30.69 -25.44 -59.08
CA LYS A 215 -29.51 -25.83 -58.28
C LYS A 215 -28.16 -25.93 -59.04
N SER A 216 -27.09 -26.10 -58.25
CA SER A 216 -25.93 -27.02 -58.43
C SER A 216 -24.64 -26.56 -59.12
N SER A 217 -23.60 -26.39 -58.28
CA SER A 217 -22.36 -27.20 -58.21
C SER A 217 -21.39 -27.37 -59.41
N SER A 218 -20.09 -27.14 -59.11
CA SER A 218 -18.89 -27.81 -59.66
C SER A 218 -18.47 -27.52 -61.12
N SER A 219 -17.22 -27.72 -61.57
CA SER A 219 -15.86 -27.63 -60.97
C SER A 219 -14.79 -27.84 -62.07
N VAL A 220 -13.54 -27.34 -61.88
CA VAL A 220 -12.33 -27.59 -62.74
C VAL A 220 -12.49 -27.11 -64.22
N VAL A 221 -11.48 -26.91 -65.11
CA VAL A 221 -10.00 -27.03 -65.12
C VAL A 221 -9.37 -25.77 -65.77
N ALA A 222 -8.06 -25.57 -65.61
CA ALA A 222 -7.28 -24.46 -66.18
C ALA A 222 -7.05 -24.53 -67.70
N SER A 223 -6.52 -23.43 -68.27
CA SER A 223 -5.77 -23.40 -69.55
C SER A 223 -4.79 -22.22 -69.54
N SER A 224 -3.67 -22.35 -70.27
CA SER A 224 -2.47 -21.50 -70.13
C SER A 224 -1.90 -21.05 -71.48
N SER A 225 -1.32 -19.84 -71.54
CA SER A 225 -0.38 -19.45 -72.62
C SER A 225 0.45 -18.18 -72.35
N THR A 226 1.77 -18.39 -72.20
CA THR A 226 2.89 -17.60 -72.79
C THR A 226 2.99 -16.06 -72.68
N SER A 227 3.73 -15.61 -71.66
CA SER A 227 5.04 -14.89 -71.78
C SER A 227 5.34 -13.91 -72.94
N SER A 228 5.82 -12.68 -72.63
CA SER A 228 7.22 -12.24 -72.86
C SER A 228 7.56 -10.78 -72.45
N ALA A 229 8.86 -10.57 -72.19
CA ALA A 229 9.70 -9.38 -71.92
C ALA A 229 9.35 -7.98 -72.56
N LYS A 230 10.03 -6.84 -72.30
CA LYS A 230 11.40 -6.57 -71.81
C LYS A 230 11.64 -5.10 -71.35
N ALA A 231 12.59 -4.90 -70.43
CA ALA A 231 13.48 -3.72 -70.19
C ALA A 231 12.98 -2.24 -70.21
N SER A 232 13.13 -1.61 -69.03
CA SER A 232 13.75 -0.30 -68.74
C SER A 232 13.94 0.78 -69.83
N SER A 233 13.41 1.98 -69.58
CA SER A 233 14.09 3.28 -69.79
C SER A 233 13.37 4.39 -69.00
N SER A 234 13.92 5.61 -68.92
CA SER A 234 13.47 6.66 -68.01
C SER A 234 13.15 8.00 -68.69
N SER A 235 12.25 8.76 -68.04
CA SER A 235 12.09 10.23 -68.04
C SER A 235 11.23 10.96 -69.10
N VAL A 236 10.74 12.13 -68.64
CA VAL A 236 10.09 13.26 -69.35
C VAL A 236 8.62 13.10 -69.79
N GLY A 237 7.80 14.10 -69.43
CA GLY A 237 6.35 14.18 -69.73
C GLY A 237 5.67 15.40 -69.09
N THR A 238 6.21 16.61 -69.32
CA THR A 238 5.92 17.82 -68.55
C THR A 238 4.79 18.70 -69.12
N SER A 239 4.16 19.52 -68.26
CA SER A 239 3.13 20.57 -68.52
C SER A 239 1.68 20.09 -68.31
N THR A 240 0.78 20.87 -67.70
CA THR A 240 0.64 22.35 -67.74
C THR A 240 0.26 23.02 -66.40
N LYS A 241 0.75 24.28 -66.23
CA LYS A 241 0.14 25.50 -65.62
C LYS A 241 -0.75 25.44 -64.34
N SER A 242 -0.69 26.38 -63.37
CA SER A 242 0.31 27.41 -62.97
C SER A 242 -0.15 28.27 -61.76
N VAL A 243 0.72 28.38 -60.72
CA VAL A 243 1.00 29.57 -59.86
C VAL A 243 -0.04 30.10 -58.81
N SER A 244 0.50 30.51 -57.64
CA SER A 244 -0.05 31.25 -56.47
C SER A 244 -0.29 30.37 -55.23
N SER A 245 0.11 30.68 -53.98
CA SER A 245 0.76 31.85 -53.32
C SER A 245 1.72 31.33 -52.21
N SER A 246 2.84 31.91 -51.76
CA SER A 246 3.42 33.27 -51.65
C SER A 246 3.38 33.88 -50.24
N SER A 247 4.53 33.91 -49.56
CA SER A 247 5.02 35.10 -48.83
C SER A 247 6.57 35.07 -48.81
N SER A 248 7.23 36.23 -48.76
CA SER A 248 8.67 36.36 -49.02
C SER A 248 9.22 37.74 -48.66
N PHE A 249 10.53 37.85 -48.41
CA PHE A 249 11.30 39.09 -48.56
C PHE A 249 12.81 38.80 -48.79
N ALA A 250 13.41 39.60 -49.69
CA ALA A 250 14.81 40.08 -49.82
C ALA A 250 16.01 39.32 -49.18
N ALA A 251 17.22 39.26 -49.79
CA ALA A 251 17.69 39.70 -51.12
C ALA A 251 19.09 39.11 -51.46
N SER A 252 19.60 39.42 -52.65
CA SER A 252 20.85 38.94 -53.27
C SER A 252 22.16 39.17 -52.51
N LEU A 253 23.15 38.32 -52.79
CA LEU A 253 24.57 38.69 -52.80
C LEU A 253 25.31 37.94 -53.94
N SER A 254 26.52 38.37 -54.27
CA SER A 254 27.35 37.81 -55.35
C SER A 254 28.82 37.79 -54.97
N SER A 255 29.62 37.06 -55.76
CA SER A 255 31.08 37.12 -55.86
C SER A 255 31.94 36.74 -54.63
N SER A 256 32.42 35.48 -54.68
CA SER A 256 33.85 35.12 -54.89
C SER A 256 34.88 35.11 -53.73
N LEU A 257 35.64 34.00 -53.68
CA LEU A 257 37.02 33.83 -53.11
C LEU A 257 37.13 33.88 -51.56
N SER A 258 38.09 33.25 -50.86
CA SER A 258 38.94 32.06 -51.13
C SER A 258 39.77 31.67 -49.87
N SER A 259 40.35 30.47 -49.88
CA SER A 259 41.62 30.07 -49.19
C SER A 259 41.69 29.79 -47.68
N SER A 260 42.54 28.79 -47.37
CA SER A 260 43.33 28.52 -46.13
C SER A 260 42.57 28.13 -44.84
N ALA A 261 42.91 27.09 -44.06
CA ALA A 261 44.10 26.22 -43.85
C ALA A 261 45.06 26.62 -42.70
N SER A 262 45.71 25.59 -42.13
CA SER A 262 46.67 25.57 -40.99
C SER A 262 46.05 25.82 -39.60
N ALA A 263 46.21 25.02 -38.53
CA ALA A 263 47.03 23.85 -38.12
C ALA A 263 48.11 24.12 -37.05
N ALA A 264 48.07 23.28 -36.00
CA ALA A 264 49.14 22.80 -35.10
C ALA A 264 50.16 23.77 -34.44
N ALA A 265 50.27 23.64 -33.10
CA ALA A 265 51.55 23.44 -32.42
C ALA A 265 51.34 22.81 -31.02
N SER A 266 52.16 21.82 -30.66
CA SER A 266 52.17 21.11 -29.36
C SER A 266 53.47 21.36 -28.60
N SER A 267 53.49 21.25 -27.27
CA SER A 267 54.69 20.87 -26.48
C SER A 267 54.41 20.69 -24.97
N SER A 268 55.15 19.90 -24.18
CA SER A 268 56.05 18.75 -24.47
C SER A 268 56.59 18.09 -23.18
N SER A 269 56.78 16.75 -23.18
CA SER A 269 57.80 15.97 -22.40
C SER A 269 57.70 15.93 -20.84
N VAL A 270 58.39 15.08 -20.05
CA VAL A 270 59.67 14.32 -20.17
C VAL A 270 59.66 12.95 -19.38
N ILE A 271 59.90 11.81 -20.07
CA ILE A 271 60.82 10.62 -19.82
C ILE A 271 61.01 10.05 -18.38
N ALA A 272 61.19 8.73 -18.09
CA ALA A 272 60.98 7.39 -18.72
C ALA A 272 61.19 6.30 -17.60
N SER A 273 61.85 5.11 -17.62
CA SER A 273 62.58 4.17 -18.55
C SER A 273 62.98 2.89 -17.75
N SER A 274 63.59 1.79 -18.25
CA SER A 274 63.21 0.83 -19.33
C SER A 274 64.24 -0.33 -19.48
N THR A 275 63.88 -1.61 -19.22
CA THR A 275 64.68 -2.87 -19.44
C THR A 275 63.76 -4.12 -19.45
N ASP A 276 64.06 -5.32 -19.97
CA ASP A 276 64.83 -5.89 -21.13
C ASP A 276 64.96 -7.43 -20.89
N SER A 277 65.12 -8.38 -21.84
CA SER A 277 64.97 -8.43 -23.31
C SER A 277 65.00 -9.90 -23.84
N SER A 278 64.83 -10.10 -25.17
CA SER A 278 64.97 -11.37 -25.97
C SER A 278 63.73 -12.29 -26.10
N SER A 279 63.39 -12.91 -27.25
CA SER A 279 63.89 -12.78 -28.64
C SER A 279 63.03 -13.52 -29.70
N SER A 280 62.74 -12.88 -30.86
CA SER A 280 62.60 -13.44 -32.24
C SER A 280 61.49 -14.48 -32.58
N ILE A 281 60.84 -14.53 -33.77
CA ILE A 281 60.85 -13.68 -34.98
C ILE A 281 59.52 -13.82 -35.80
N VAL A 282 59.06 -12.70 -36.40
CA VAL A 282 58.12 -12.49 -37.55
C VAL A 282 57.14 -13.63 -37.92
N SER A 283 55.81 -13.44 -37.75
CA SER A 283 54.88 -12.91 -38.79
C SER A 283 53.44 -12.76 -38.23
N SER A 284 52.48 -11.97 -38.77
CA SER A 284 52.48 -10.69 -39.53
C SER A 284 51.03 -10.20 -39.82
N THR A 285 50.65 -8.96 -39.44
CA THR A 285 49.38 -8.23 -39.76
C THR A 285 48.04 -8.87 -39.32
N ASP A 286 46.99 -8.14 -38.92
CA ASP A 286 46.82 -6.68 -38.68
C ASP A 286 45.80 -6.42 -37.54
N SER A 287 45.65 -5.13 -37.22
CA SER A 287 44.73 -4.43 -36.33
C SER A 287 43.28 -4.95 -36.28
N SER A 288 42.61 -4.75 -35.13
CA SER A 288 41.14 -4.74 -35.03
C SER A 288 40.66 -3.83 -33.91
N SER A 289 39.74 -2.91 -34.26
CA SER A 289 38.98 -2.07 -33.34
C SER A 289 37.48 -2.36 -33.47
N SER A 290 36.68 -1.79 -32.56
CA SER A 290 35.22 -1.96 -32.46
C SER A 290 34.42 -1.69 -33.75
N VAL A 291 33.34 -2.46 -33.98
CA VAL A 291 31.94 -1.95 -34.17
C VAL A 291 30.92 -3.10 -34.33
N VAL A 292 29.70 -2.83 -33.83
CA VAL A 292 28.40 -3.55 -33.86
C VAL A 292 28.08 -4.38 -35.14
N SER A 293 27.45 -5.57 -34.99
CA SER A 293 26.19 -6.02 -35.68
C SER A 293 25.96 -7.54 -35.69
N SER A 294 24.69 -7.97 -35.58
CA SER A 294 24.18 -9.19 -36.25
C SER A 294 22.63 -9.22 -36.30
N THR A 295 22.06 -9.67 -37.42
CA THR A 295 20.61 -9.76 -37.67
C THR A 295 20.24 -11.13 -38.25
N ASP A 296 18.96 -11.50 -38.11
CA ASP A 296 18.16 -12.42 -38.96
C ASP A 296 18.53 -13.92 -39.15
N LEU A 297 17.54 -14.75 -38.79
CA LEU A 297 16.94 -15.87 -39.54
C LEU A 297 17.79 -16.67 -40.57
N SER A 298 17.78 -18.01 -40.42
CA SER A 298 17.12 -18.93 -41.39
C SER A 298 17.17 -20.42 -41.00
N SER A 299 16.26 -21.22 -41.57
CA SER A 299 16.07 -22.66 -41.32
C SER A 299 16.93 -23.60 -42.20
N SER A 300 16.86 -24.91 -41.97
CA SER A 300 17.30 -25.95 -42.94
C SER A 300 16.51 -27.25 -42.77
N VAL A 301 16.34 -28.04 -43.84
CA VAL A 301 15.45 -29.20 -43.93
C VAL A 301 16.05 -30.34 -44.77
N ILE A 302 16.06 -31.56 -44.24
CA ILE A 302 16.20 -32.87 -44.93
C ILE A 302 15.47 -33.92 -44.04
N ALA A 303 14.91 -35.06 -44.49
CA ALA A 303 13.92 -35.38 -45.53
C ALA A 303 13.78 -36.93 -45.61
N SER A 304 12.55 -37.48 -45.75
CA SER A 304 12.25 -38.88 -46.17
C SER A 304 12.65 -40.04 -45.20
N SER A 305 12.00 -41.23 -45.16
CA SER A 305 10.75 -41.74 -45.77
C SER A 305 10.28 -43.11 -45.20
N THR A 306 8.95 -43.35 -45.17
CA THR A 306 8.18 -44.62 -45.35
C THR A 306 8.49 -45.93 -44.57
N ASP A 307 7.44 -46.43 -43.88
CA ASP A 307 6.88 -47.80 -43.80
C ASP A 307 7.75 -49.07 -43.63
N SER A 308 7.40 -49.92 -42.62
CA SER A 308 6.69 -51.21 -42.88
C SER A 308 6.38 -52.11 -41.64
N LEU A 309 5.10 -52.48 -41.50
CA LEU A 309 4.56 -53.84 -41.20
C LEU A 309 4.81 -54.61 -39.87
N SER A 310 3.88 -54.39 -38.92
CA SER A 310 2.86 -55.36 -38.40
C SER A 310 3.19 -56.73 -37.73
N SER A 311 2.71 -56.92 -36.48
CA SER A 311 1.77 -57.98 -35.99
C SER A 311 1.39 -57.69 -34.51
N VAL A 312 0.13 -57.63 -34.02
CA VAL A 312 -1.03 -58.59 -33.96
C VAL A 312 -0.79 -59.66 -32.86
N VAL A 313 -1.60 -59.79 -31.76
CA VAL A 313 -3.07 -59.98 -31.61
C VAL A 313 -3.69 -59.27 -30.36
N ALA A 314 -5.02 -59.07 -30.36
CA ALA A 314 -6.05 -58.67 -29.36
C ALA A 314 -5.78 -58.83 -27.83
N SER A 315 -6.55 -58.22 -26.89
CA SER A 315 -7.95 -57.71 -26.88
C SER A 315 -8.08 -56.44 -25.99
N SER A 316 -8.87 -55.39 -26.28
CA SER A 316 -10.30 -55.25 -26.67
C SER A 316 -11.27 -55.55 -25.51
N THR A 317 -12.33 -54.77 -25.24
CA THR A 317 -12.87 -53.51 -25.84
C THR A 317 -13.66 -52.76 -24.72
N ASP A 318 -14.55 -51.76 -24.82
CA ASP A 318 -15.31 -50.99 -25.85
C ASP A 318 -15.83 -49.68 -25.15
N SER A 319 -16.33 -48.58 -25.73
CA SER A 319 -16.61 -48.16 -27.13
C SER A 319 -16.34 -46.66 -27.33
N SER A 320 -16.09 -46.25 -28.57
CA SER A 320 -15.96 -44.85 -29.02
C SER A 320 -17.23 -44.33 -29.70
N SER A 321 -17.35 -43.00 -29.92
CA SER A 321 -17.56 -42.41 -31.26
C SER A 321 -17.65 -40.87 -31.28
N SER A 322 -17.36 -40.28 -32.44
CA SER A 322 -17.24 -38.83 -32.67
C SER A 322 -17.74 -38.42 -34.06
N VAL A 323 -18.41 -37.27 -34.23
CA VAL A 323 -18.71 -36.67 -35.56
C VAL A 323 -18.69 -35.13 -35.47
N ILE A 324 -18.45 -34.46 -36.61
CA ILE A 324 -18.45 -33.00 -36.81
C ILE A 324 -19.51 -32.63 -37.85
N ALA A 325 -20.36 -31.60 -37.63
CA ALA A 325 -20.79 -30.60 -38.64
C ALA A 325 -22.00 -29.69 -38.22
N SER A 326 -21.76 -28.38 -38.27
CA SER A 326 -22.57 -27.24 -38.74
C SER A 326 -24.12 -27.22 -38.86
N SER A 327 -24.69 -26.11 -38.36
CA SER A 327 -25.62 -25.15 -39.01
C SER A 327 -27.17 -25.17 -38.85
N THR A 328 -27.69 -24.01 -38.39
CA THR A 328 -28.95 -23.29 -38.70
C THR A 328 -30.36 -23.90 -38.51
N ASP A 329 -31.09 -23.29 -37.56
CA ASP A 329 -32.46 -22.71 -37.62
C ASP A 329 -33.56 -23.33 -38.52
N LEU A 330 -34.68 -23.73 -37.89
CA LEU A 330 -35.91 -22.90 -37.84
C LEU A 330 -37.03 -23.49 -36.95
N SER A 331 -37.99 -22.64 -36.55
CA SER A 331 -39.03 -22.90 -35.53
C SER A 331 -40.30 -23.59 -36.06
N SER A 332 -41.06 -24.29 -35.19
CA SER A 332 -42.55 -24.13 -35.07
C SER A 332 -43.24 -24.96 -33.96
N SER A 333 -43.91 -24.25 -33.05
CA SER A 333 -45.32 -24.44 -32.63
C SER A 333 -45.82 -25.67 -31.83
N VAL A 334 -45.88 -25.48 -30.50
CA VAL A 334 -47.08 -25.53 -29.62
C VAL A 334 -48.04 -26.74 -29.66
N VAL A 335 -48.17 -27.41 -28.51
CA VAL A 335 -49.48 -27.69 -27.85
C VAL A 335 -49.34 -27.38 -26.34
N ALA A 336 -50.35 -26.78 -25.73
CA ALA A 336 -50.38 -26.43 -24.29
C ALA A 336 -50.99 -27.59 -23.45
N SER A 337 -50.85 -27.67 -22.11
CA SER A 337 -51.31 -26.66 -21.16
C SER A 337 -50.92 -26.95 -19.70
N SER A 338 -50.62 -25.87 -18.95
CA SER A 338 -50.94 -25.56 -17.52
C SER A 338 -50.75 -26.62 -16.41
N THR A 339 -50.23 -26.32 -15.21
CA THR A 339 -50.10 -25.04 -14.47
C THR A 339 -48.82 -25.13 -13.59
N ASP A 340 -47.80 -24.27 -13.72
CA ASP A 340 -47.64 -22.93 -13.09
C ASP A 340 -47.56 -22.95 -11.54
N SER A 341 -46.63 -22.29 -10.82
CA SER A 341 -45.52 -21.36 -11.18
C SER A 341 -44.36 -21.54 -10.15
N SER A 342 -43.05 -21.60 -10.47
CA SER A 342 -42.08 -20.56 -10.96
C SER A 342 -41.58 -19.58 -9.87
N SER A 343 -40.30 -19.14 -9.80
CA SER A 343 -39.07 -19.55 -10.52
C SER A 343 -37.78 -18.92 -9.95
N SER A 344 -36.62 -19.56 -10.19
CA SER A 344 -35.29 -18.92 -10.36
C SER A 344 -35.05 -18.66 -11.87
N VAL A 345 -34.05 -17.93 -12.40
CA VAL A 345 -32.56 -18.03 -12.34
C VAL A 345 -31.94 -16.65 -12.77
N VAL A 346 -30.61 -16.55 -12.87
CA VAL A 346 -29.78 -15.32 -12.98
C VAL A 346 -29.34 -14.97 -14.42
N ALA A 347 -29.07 -13.67 -14.67
CA ALA A 347 -28.30 -13.07 -15.80
C ALA A 347 -28.95 -13.13 -17.22
N SER A 348 -28.60 -12.27 -18.21
CA SER A 348 -27.48 -11.31 -18.34
C SER A 348 -27.85 -9.99 -19.07
N SER A 349 -26.87 -9.12 -19.35
CA SER A 349 -26.95 -7.86 -20.12
C SER A 349 -27.12 -8.08 -21.66
N THR A 350 -27.24 -7.09 -22.56
CA THR A 350 -26.83 -5.66 -22.56
C THR A 350 -27.59 -4.78 -23.58
N ASP A 351 -27.80 -3.51 -23.23
CA ASP A 351 -27.81 -2.27 -24.06
C ASP A 351 -28.78 -1.90 -25.21
N SER A 352 -28.96 -0.57 -25.33
CA SER A 352 -29.26 0.27 -26.53
C SER A 352 -30.64 0.27 -27.23
N SER A 353 -31.47 1.23 -26.79
CA SER A 353 -32.04 2.34 -27.60
C SER A 353 -32.61 2.11 -29.02
N SER A 354 -33.94 2.30 -29.17
CA SER A 354 -34.53 3.23 -30.18
C SER A 354 -36.04 3.45 -30.01
N SER A 355 -36.53 4.59 -30.53
CA SER A 355 -37.90 5.13 -30.33
C SER A 355 -38.83 4.99 -31.55
N VAL A 356 -40.13 4.70 -31.33
CA VAL A 356 -41.34 5.25 -32.01
C VAL A 356 -42.50 4.98 -31.02
N ALA A 357 -43.25 5.91 -30.41
CA ALA A 357 -43.94 7.16 -30.79
C ALA A 357 -45.41 6.95 -31.26
N ALA A 358 -46.26 7.97 -30.99
CA ALA A 358 -47.74 8.06 -31.12
C ALA A 358 -48.59 7.47 -29.96
N SER A 359 -49.67 8.10 -29.49
CA SER A 359 -50.16 9.50 -29.68
C SER A 359 -51.36 9.85 -28.75
N SER A 360 -51.30 11.01 -28.08
CA SER A 360 -52.39 11.97 -27.68
C SER A 360 -53.72 11.47 -27.03
N THR A 361 -54.53 12.26 -26.30
CA THR A 361 -54.78 13.71 -26.35
C THR A 361 -55.46 14.28 -25.06
N ASP A 362 -55.15 15.54 -24.74
CA ASP A 362 -55.85 16.59 -23.96
C ASP A 362 -56.66 16.37 -22.63
N SER A 363 -56.11 16.96 -21.56
CA SER A 363 -56.49 18.27 -20.96
C SER A 363 -57.94 18.66 -20.60
N SER A 364 -58.19 18.95 -19.32
CA SER A 364 -58.91 20.15 -18.81
C SER A 364 -58.79 20.28 -17.27
N SER A 365 -58.92 21.49 -16.71
CA SER A 365 -58.50 21.80 -15.32
C SER A 365 -59.54 22.51 -14.44
N SER A 366 -59.75 22.02 -13.21
CA SER A 366 -60.47 22.68 -12.10
C SER A 366 -60.34 21.85 -10.81
N VAL A 367 -60.24 22.39 -9.57
CA VAL A 367 -59.86 23.73 -9.06
C VAL A 367 -59.53 23.59 -7.54
N VAL A 368 -58.97 24.62 -6.89
CA VAL A 368 -58.69 24.65 -5.43
C VAL A 368 -59.97 24.88 -4.59
N ILE A 369 -60.07 24.57 -3.29
CA ILE A 369 -59.11 24.23 -2.20
C ILE A 369 -59.69 23.02 -1.38
N SER A 370 -59.13 22.47 -0.29
CA SER A 370 -58.10 22.85 0.71
C SER A 370 -57.30 21.63 1.22
N SER A 371 -56.29 21.83 2.09
CA SER A 371 -55.37 20.77 2.54
C SER A 371 -55.00 20.80 4.04
N THR A 372 -55.09 19.63 4.68
CA THR A 372 -54.53 19.24 6.00
C THR A 372 -54.36 17.71 5.92
N ASP A 373 -53.31 17.04 6.37
CA ASP A 373 -52.12 17.36 7.20
C ASP A 373 -50.82 16.87 6.49
N SER A 374 -49.58 17.12 6.92
CA SER A 374 -48.93 18.27 7.61
C SER A 374 -47.43 17.94 7.77
N SER A 375 -46.50 18.73 7.18
CA SER A 375 -45.07 18.82 7.58
C SER A 375 -44.26 19.73 6.63
N SER A 376 -43.97 20.98 7.02
CA SER A 376 -42.89 21.83 6.46
C SER A 376 -42.80 23.19 7.16
N SER A 377 -41.61 23.58 7.66
CA SER A 377 -40.87 24.77 7.18
C SER A 377 -39.66 25.19 8.05
N VAL A 378 -38.50 25.19 7.39
CA VAL A 378 -37.22 25.90 7.60
C VAL A 378 -37.20 27.09 8.60
N SER A 379 -36.21 27.12 9.52
CA SER A 379 -35.30 28.29 9.73
C SER A 379 -34.23 28.14 10.85
N ALA A 380 -33.08 28.79 10.61
CA ALA A 380 -32.10 29.38 11.55
C ALA A 380 -31.21 28.52 12.49
N SER A 381 -29.91 28.85 12.44
CA SER A 381 -28.90 29.07 13.51
C SER A 381 -29.15 28.64 14.96
N PHE A 382 -28.11 28.19 15.67
CA PHE A 382 -27.35 28.99 16.66
C PHE A 382 -26.26 28.18 17.42
N THR A 383 -25.55 28.84 18.34
CA THR A 383 -24.36 28.39 19.09
C THR A 383 -24.65 27.73 20.44
N ASP A 384 -24.00 26.59 20.67
CA ASP A 384 -23.26 26.22 21.92
C ASP A 384 -24.01 25.93 23.25
N SER A 385 -23.28 25.29 24.18
CA SER A 385 -23.51 25.07 25.64
C SER A 385 -24.36 23.88 26.15
N SER A 386 -23.62 22.86 26.63
CA SER A 386 -23.74 22.25 27.98
C SER A 386 -24.70 21.08 28.34
N SER A 387 -24.17 19.85 28.23
CA SER A 387 -23.92 18.88 29.34
C SER A 387 -25.03 18.32 30.27
N SER A 388 -25.27 17.00 30.19
CA SER A 388 -25.60 16.01 31.27
C SER A 388 -26.92 16.17 32.07
N VAL A 389 -27.51 15.16 32.75
CA VAL A 389 -27.18 13.73 33.01
C VAL A 389 -28.26 12.81 32.36
N VAL A 390 -28.64 11.56 32.72
CA VAL A 390 -28.98 10.88 34.00
C VAL A 390 -28.75 9.36 33.86
N ALA A 391 -28.61 8.61 34.97
CA ALA A 391 -28.39 7.15 34.98
C ALA A 391 -29.50 6.35 35.72
N SER A 392 -29.71 5.10 35.26
CA SER A 392 -30.09 3.87 36.00
C SER A 392 -31.06 3.89 37.20
N SER A 393 -32.07 3.01 37.19
CA SER A 393 -32.46 2.22 38.39
C SER A 393 -33.34 1.00 38.02
N THR A 394 -33.46 0.05 38.96
CA THR A 394 -34.19 -1.22 38.84
C THR A 394 -35.55 -1.18 39.57
N ASP A 395 -36.48 -2.02 39.12
CA ASP A 395 -37.59 -2.67 39.84
C ASP A 395 -38.70 -1.91 40.61
N SER A 396 -39.94 -2.24 40.21
CA SER A 396 -41.12 -2.56 41.03
C SER A 396 -41.68 -1.63 42.14
N SER A 397 -42.77 -0.93 41.78
CA SER A 397 -44.11 -1.06 42.39
C SER A 397 -44.44 -0.55 43.82
N SER A 398 -45.14 0.60 43.85
CA SER A 398 -46.41 0.85 44.58
C SER A 398 -46.45 1.36 46.05
N SER A 399 -47.46 2.23 46.30
CA SER A 399 -48.15 2.56 47.58
C SER A 399 -47.77 3.82 48.39
N VAL A 400 -48.55 4.88 48.15
CA VAL A 400 -49.00 5.98 49.05
C VAL A 400 -49.28 5.62 50.54
N PRO A 401 -49.38 6.58 51.50
CA PRO A 401 -48.63 7.85 51.65
C PRO A 401 -48.32 8.32 53.12
N ALA A 402 -47.47 9.35 53.24
CA ALA A 402 -47.50 10.47 54.21
C ALA A 402 -47.30 10.32 55.76
N SER A 403 -46.39 11.20 56.25
CA SER A 403 -46.46 12.03 57.47
C SER A 403 -45.79 11.64 58.81
N SER A 404 -44.69 12.38 59.11
CA SER A 404 -44.30 12.92 60.43
C SER A 404 -43.74 11.92 61.49
N THR A 405 -42.89 12.27 62.47
CA THR A 405 -42.30 13.55 62.98
C THR A 405 -40.82 13.38 63.40
N LEU A 406 -40.13 14.50 63.71
CA LEU A 406 -39.19 14.78 64.85
C LEU A 406 -38.63 13.60 65.69
N SER A 407 -37.39 13.59 66.23
CA SER A 407 -36.43 14.70 66.47
C SER A 407 -34.99 14.23 66.76
N SER A 408 -34.05 15.18 66.79
CA SER A 408 -32.93 15.35 67.77
C SER A 408 -32.29 14.10 68.45
N SER A 409 -31.02 13.71 68.28
CA SER A 409 -29.68 14.37 68.23
C SER A 409 -28.84 14.20 69.52
N VAL A 410 -27.50 14.38 69.42
CA VAL A 410 -26.47 14.60 70.48
C VAL A 410 -25.59 13.38 70.89
N THR A 411 -24.33 13.43 70.41
CA THR A 411 -22.98 13.16 71.00
C THR A 411 -22.81 12.33 72.31
N ALA A 412 -21.63 11.77 72.68
CA ALA A 412 -20.23 12.07 72.32
C ALA A 412 -19.24 10.94 72.70
N SER A 413 -17.98 11.05 72.22
CA SER A 413 -16.73 10.64 72.92
C SER A 413 -16.45 9.14 73.22
N SER A 414 -15.21 8.67 73.40
CA SER A 414 -13.85 9.16 73.07
C SER A 414 -12.80 8.04 73.24
N SER A 415 -11.51 8.37 73.02
CA SER A 415 -10.32 7.78 73.69
C SER A 415 -9.63 6.50 73.15
N ASP A 416 -8.40 6.73 72.68
CA ASP A 416 -7.14 6.10 73.15
C ASP A 416 -6.69 4.67 72.78
N SER A 417 -5.50 4.67 72.15
CA SER A 417 -4.29 3.90 72.52
C SER A 417 -3.98 2.49 71.95
N LEU A 418 -3.00 2.51 71.02
CA LEU A 418 -1.72 1.77 71.03
C LEU A 418 -1.62 0.23 70.91
N SER A 419 -0.59 -0.16 70.13
CA SER A 419 0.27 -1.36 70.23
C SER A 419 -0.28 -2.73 69.76
N VAL A 420 0.53 -3.69 69.26
CA VAL A 420 1.73 -3.67 68.36
C VAL A 420 2.02 -5.12 67.92
N ALA A 421 2.89 -5.35 66.90
CA ALA A 421 3.36 -6.66 66.38
C ALA A 421 2.27 -7.46 65.61
N SER A 422 2.45 -7.92 64.35
CA SER A 422 3.48 -8.80 63.75
C SER A 422 3.33 -10.29 64.15
N THR A 423 3.63 -11.30 63.32
CA THR A 423 4.66 -11.36 62.25
C THR A 423 4.39 -12.51 61.25
N THR A 424 4.79 -12.33 59.97
CA THR A 424 5.28 -13.34 58.99
C THR A 424 4.58 -14.70 58.72
N SER A 425 4.38 -14.94 57.41
CA SER A 425 4.75 -16.18 56.66
C SER A 425 3.82 -17.41 56.59
N SER A 426 3.17 -17.52 55.42
CA SER A 426 3.35 -18.63 54.46
C SER A 426 2.63 -19.99 54.63
N SER A 427 2.60 -20.69 53.49
CA SER A 427 2.31 -22.13 53.25
C SER A 427 0.86 -22.62 53.09
N THR A 428 0.44 -22.62 51.81
CA THR A 428 -0.03 -23.77 51.01
C THR A 428 -1.21 -24.67 51.43
N ALA A 429 -2.02 -24.97 50.40
CA ALA A 429 -2.64 -26.27 50.08
C ALA A 429 -4.01 -26.66 50.70
N THR A 430 -4.88 -27.15 49.79
CA THR A 430 -5.78 -28.33 49.89
C THR A 430 -6.66 -28.58 51.14
N SER A 431 -7.90 -29.04 51.03
CA SER A 431 -8.80 -29.31 49.88
C SER A 431 -10.20 -29.70 50.44
N THR A 432 -11.08 -30.29 49.61
CA THR A 432 -12.05 -31.38 49.93
C THR A 432 -12.43 -31.63 51.41
N ASP A 433 -13.71 -31.82 51.79
CA ASP A 433 -14.81 -32.41 51.01
C ASP A 433 -16.18 -32.24 51.71
N SER A 434 -17.26 -32.71 51.06
CA SER A 434 -18.43 -33.48 51.58
C SER A 434 -19.01 -33.29 53.01
N SER A 435 -20.28 -33.58 53.28
CA SER A 435 -21.49 -33.87 52.47
C SER A 435 -22.69 -34.03 53.41
N SER A 436 -23.93 -34.05 52.88
CA SER A 436 -25.20 -34.41 53.57
C SER A 436 -25.71 -33.37 54.61
N SER A 437 -26.97 -33.41 55.09
CA SER A 437 -28.03 -34.42 54.95
C SER A 437 -29.47 -33.85 55.15
N VAL A 438 -30.49 -34.57 54.62
CA VAL A 438 -31.80 -34.86 55.27
C VAL A 438 -32.96 -33.81 55.30
N VAL A 439 -33.95 -34.03 54.40
CA VAL A 439 -35.43 -34.20 54.66
C VAL A 439 -36.44 -33.02 54.67
N SER A 440 -37.45 -33.14 53.77
CA SER A 440 -38.86 -32.66 53.80
C SER A 440 -39.19 -31.15 53.67
N SER A 441 -40.33 -30.72 53.08
CA SER A 441 -41.55 -31.42 52.61
C SER A 441 -42.31 -30.72 51.44
N THR A 442 -43.16 -31.48 50.71
CA THR A 442 -44.32 -31.07 49.86
C THR A 442 -44.08 -30.16 48.63
N THR A 443 -44.70 -30.35 47.44
CA THR A 443 -45.65 -31.36 46.90
C THR A 443 -45.68 -31.35 45.36
N SER A 444 -45.80 -32.53 44.73
CA SER A 444 -46.48 -32.85 43.43
C SER A 444 -46.08 -32.08 42.14
N SER A 445 -45.96 -32.66 40.94
CA SER A 445 -46.21 -34.00 40.36
C SER A 445 -45.87 -33.90 38.85
N LEU A 446 -45.53 -34.89 37.99
CA LEU A 446 -45.21 -36.34 37.89
C LEU A 446 -44.59 -36.49 36.44
N SER A 447 -44.08 -37.56 35.83
CA SER A 447 -43.73 -39.00 36.01
C SER A 447 -42.92 -39.39 34.73
N SER A 448 -42.09 -40.44 34.55
CA SER A 448 -41.47 -41.57 35.29
C SER A 448 -40.17 -41.94 34.46
N SER A 449 -39.43 -43.07 34.50
CA SER A 449 -39.60 -44.42 35.08
C SER A 449 -38.25 -45.17 35.25
N VAL A 450 -38.33 -46.29 35.99
CA VAL A 450 -37.50 -47.52 36.14
C VAL A 450 -36.68 -48.05 34.93
N SER A 451 -35.60 -48.87 35.07
CA SER A 451 -34.95 -49.67 36.17
C SER A 451 -33.55 -50.21 35.72
N SER A 452 -32.65 -50.94 36.43
CA SER A 452 -32.34 -51.23 37.87
C SER A 452 -31.04 -52.12 38.01
N SER A 453 -30.58 -52.39 39.25
CA SER A 453 -29.56 -53.42 39.71
C SER A 453 -28.08 -53.26 39.24
N LEU A 454 -26.98 -53.37 40.04
CA LEU A 454 -26.54 -54.14 41.25
C LEU A 454 -25.86 -55.50 40.91
N SER A 455 -24.79 -56.02 41.58
CA SER A 455 -24.10 -55.60 42.83
C SER A 455 -22.66 -56.18 43.06
N SER A 456 -21.85 -55.50 43.91
CA SER A 456 -20.84 -56.00 44.90
C SER A 456 -19.57 -56.84 44.55
N SER A 457 -18.39 -56.43 45.08
CA SER A 457 -17.49 -57.19 46.02
C SER A 457 -16.03 -56.66 46.06
N ALA A 458 -15.22 -57.01 47.07
CA ALA A 458 -13.89 -56.42 47.35
C ALA A 458 -12.85 -57.44 47.89
N SER A 459 -11.54 -57.08 47.94
CA SER A 459 -10.59 -57.41 49.05
C SER A 459 -9.10 -56.97 48.86
N SER A 460 -8.46 -56.68 50.00
CA SER A 460 -7.02 -56.74 50.43
C SER A 460 -5.91 -57.37 49.53
N SER A 461 -4.60 -57.07 49.66
CA SER A 461 -3.86 -56.09 50.51
C SER A 461 -2.33 -56.03 50.26
N LYS A 462 -1.72 -54.85 50.53
CA LYS A 462 -0.41 -54.55 51.19
C LYS A 462 0.92 -55.27 50.79
N SER A 463 1.94 -54.42 50.56
CA SER A 463 3.33 -54.45 51.10
C SER A 463 4.35 -55.54 50.68
N SER A 464 5.67 -55.30 50.60
CA SER A 464 6.50 -54.06 50.57
C SER A 464 8.00 -54.39 50.37
N SER A 465 8.81 -53.43 49.86
CA SER A 465 10.26 -53.20 50.13
C SER A 465 11.31 -54.32 49.87
N ALA A 466 12.57 -54.05 49.48
CA ALA A 466 13.25 -52.87 48.93
C ALA A 466 14.71 -53.25 48.50
N SER A 467 15.32 -52.48 47.58
CA SER A 467 16.79 -52.36 47.34
C SER A 467 17.55 -53.65 46.89
N SER A 468 18.69 -53.62 46.16
CA SER A 468 19.69 -52.56 45.93
C SER A 468 20.57 -52.77 44.66
N SER A 469 20.90 -51.67 43.97
CA SER A 469 22.24 -51.33 43.40
C SER A 469 22.91 -52.08 42.22
N ALA A 470 23.67 -51.28 41.44
CA ALA A 470 24.98 -51.57 40.80
C ALA A 470 25.13 -52.03 39.30
N THR A 471 25.29 -51.02 38.42
CA THR A 471 26.36 -50.87 37.37
C THR A 471 26.37 -51.62 36.01
N SER A 472 26.90 -50.89 34.99
CA SER A 472 27.72 -51.32 33.83
C SER A 472 27.13 -52.04 32.59
N SER A 473 26.64 -51.23 31.63
CA SER A 473 27.12 -51.12 30.23
C SER A 473 27.60 -52.34 29.41
N LYS A 474 26.83 -52.69 28.36
CA LYS A 474 27.23 -53.07 26.96
C LYS A 474 25.91 -53.18 26.16
N SER A 475 25.69 -52.52 25.01
CA SER A 475 26.37 -52.53 23.71
C SER A 475 26.24 -53.86 22.94
N SER A 476 25.65 -53.77 21.73
CA SER A 476 25.61 -54.80 20.65
C SER A 476 24.92 -56.16 20.98
N SER A 477 24.20 -56.81 20.07
CA SER A 477 23.80 -56.46 18.70
C SER A 477 22.65 -57.34 18.18
N VAL A 478 21.82 -56.76 17.30
CA VAL A 478 21.09 -57.35 16.15
C VAL A 478 20.93 -58.88 16.10
N SER A 479 19.68 -59.34 16.15
CA SER A 479 19.14 -60.29 15.16
C SER A 479 17.61 -60.29 15.15
N SER A 480 17.02 -60.49 13.97
CA SER A 480 15.58 -60.40 13.71
C SER A 480 14.94 -61.77 13.50
N SER A 481 13.82 -62.02 14.16
CA SER A 481 12.83 -63.02 13.73
C SER A 481 11.43 -62.52 14.07
N ALA A 482 10.55 -62.47 13.07
CA ALA A 482 9.17 -62.02 13.24
C ALA A 482 8.23 -63.22 13.40
N SER A 483 7.21 -63.10 14.24
CA SER A 483 5.95 -63.85 14.11
C SER A 483 4.83 -63.13 14.85
N SER A 484 3.69 -62.99 14.18
CA SER A 484 2.50 -62.29 14.63
C SER A 484 1.74 -63.01 15.75
N SER A 485 1.14 -62.24 16.66
CA SER A 485 -0.22 -62.53 17.11
C SER A 485 -0.98 -61.21 17.33
N SER A 486 -2.19 -61.13 16.78
CA SER A 486 -3.03 -59.93 16.80
C SER A 486 -4.13 -60.06 17.84
N SER A 487 -4.29 -59.02 18.66
CA SER A 487 -5.46 -58.87 19.55
C SER A 487 -6.04 -57.46 19.38
N SER A 488 -6.93 -57.33 18.41
CA SER A 488 -7.64 -56.08 18.11
C SER A 488 -8.67 -55.74 19.20
N ALA A 489 -8.38 -54.74 20.02
CA ALA A 489 -9.35 -54.14 20.93
C ALA A 489 -9.90 -52.85 20.30
N THR A 490 -10.98 -52.97 19.52
CA THR A 490 -11.56 -51.87 18.73
C THR A 490 -12.36 -50.88 19.59
N ALA A 491 -11.66 -50.16 20.47
CA ALA A 491 -12.22 -49.01 21.18
C ALA A 491 -12.38 -47.83 20.21
N SER A 492 -13.47 -47.83 19.43
CA SER A 492 -13.85 -46.73 18.54
C SER A 492 -14.36 -45.53 19.34
N ALA A 493 -13.45 -44.87 20.06
CA ALA A 493 -13.70 -43.55 20.63
C ALA A 493 -14.03 -42.59 19.47
N THR A 494 -15.24 -42.03 19.49
CA THR A 494 -15.69 -41.00 18.56
C THR A 494 -14.94 -39.70 18.82
N ALA A 495 -13.71 -39.63 18.31
CA ALA A 495 -12.91 -38.40 18.31
C ALA A 495 -13.70 -37.31 17.60
N GLY A 496 -14.19 -36.33 18.36
CA GLY A 496 -15.03 -35.26 17.85
C GLY A 496 -14.37 -34.50 16.70
N ALA A 497 -15.20 -33.91 15.83
CA ALA A 497 -14.73 -33.03 14.77
C ALA A 497 -13.79 -31.96 15.34
N LYS A 498 -12.59 -31.85 14.77
CA LYS A 498 -11.58 -30.90 15.22
C LYS A 498 -11.95 -29.47 14.84
N THR A 499 -11.34 -28.53 15.54
CA THR A 499 -11.23 -27.13 15.17
C THR A 499 -9.78 -26.69 15.20
N VAL A 500 -9.40 -25.76 14.33
CA VAL A 500 -8.05 -25.16 14.32
C VAL A 500 -8.18 -23.66 14.08
N GLY A 501 -7.72 -22.85 15.04
CA GLY A 501 -7.57 -21.39 14.86
C GLY A 501 -6.53 -21.06 13.80
N GLN A 502 -6.72 -19.97 13.06
CA GLN A 502 -5.91 -19.69 11.88
C GLN A 502 -4.50 -19.17 12.20
N THR A 503 -4.28 -18.59 13.37
CA THR A 503 -3.02 -17.91 13.72
C THR A 503 -1.79 -18.68 13.25
N ILE A 504 -0.90 -18.04 12.48
CA ILE A 504 0.32 -18.68 11.98
C ILE A 504 1.43 -18.52 13.01
N LEU A 505 2.00 -19.64 13.45
CA LEU A 505 3.04 -19.66 14.49
C LEU A 505 4.43 -19.58 13.87
N ILE A 506 5.21 -18.56 14.20
CA ILE A 506 6.50 -18.26 13.57
C ILE A 506 7.62 -18.40 14.60
N PHE A 507 8.64 -19.18 14.27
CA PHE A 507 9.88 -19.29 15.03
C PHE A 507 11.06 -18.81 14.21
N ALA A 508 11.88 -17.93 14.77
CA ALA A 508 13.15 -17.48 14.20
C ALA A 508 14.28 -17.53 15.23
N ASP A 509 15.52 -17.41 14.78
CA ASP A 509 16.73 -17.29 15.60
C ASP A 509 16.97 -15.86 16.12
N THR A 510 16.58 -14.84 15.34
CA THR A 510 16.68 -13.41 15.68
C THR A 510 15.32 -12.71 15.61
N ALA A 511 15.24 -11.49 16.15
CA ALA A 511 14.03 -10.65 16.02
C ALA A 511 13.77 -10.27 14.56
N ASP A 512 14.82 -9.87 13.83
CA ASP A 512 14.73 -9.43 12.43
C ASP A 512 14.23 -10.57 11.52
N ASN A 513 14.73 -11.80 11.74
CA ASN A 513 14.24 -12.98 11.02
C ASN A 513 12.77 -13.33 11.34
N THR A 514 12.15 -12.81 12.40
CA THR A 514 10.69 -12.92 12.55
C THR A 514 9.94 -12.09 11.50
N PHE A 515 10.44 -10.91 11.14
CA PHE A 515 9.81 -10.04 10.11
C PHE A 515 9.73 -10.77 8.78
N HIS A 516 10.76 -11.51 8.39
CA HIS A 516 10.75 -12.32 7.17
C HIS A 516 9.75 -13.49 7.20
N GLY A 517 9.31 -13.91 8.38
CA GLY A 517 8.20 -14.85 8.57
C GLY A 517 6.80 -14.21 8.56
N TYR A 518 6.65 -12.95 9.00
CA TYR A 518 5.33 -12.30 9.14
C TYR A 518 5.01 -11.20 8.12
N SER A 519 5.98 -10.63 7.40
CA SER A 519 5.76 -9.46 6.53
C SER A 519 4.64 -9.67 5.51
N GLY A 520 4.66 -10.81 4.81
CA GLY A 520 3.60 -11.19 3.88
C GLY A 520 2.26 -11.41 4.59
N LEU A 521 2.23 -12.08 5.74
CA LEU A 521 0.99 -12.29 6.51
C LEU A 521 0.37 -10.96 6.94
N LYS A 522 1.20 -9.99 7.36
CA LYS A 522 0.80 -8.61 7.71
C LYS A 522 0.20 -7.87 6.50
N GLY A 523 0.76 -8.07 5.30
CA GLY A 523 0.20 -7.55 4.04
C GLY A 523 -1.18 -8.12 3.72
N TYR A 524 -1.33 -9.45 3.81
CA TYR A 524 -2.64 -10.11 3.64
C TYR A 524 -3.64 -9.79 4.77
N GLY A 525 -3.18 -9.42 5.97
CA GLY A 525 -4.00 -9.33 7.18
C GLY A 525 -4.26 -10.67 7.86
N ILE A 526 -3.44 -11.69 7.63
CA ILE A 526 -3.58 -13.01 8.26
C ILE A 526 -3.00 -12.96 9.69
N PRO A 527 -3.74 -13.38 10.74
CA PRO A 527 -3.22 -13.39 12.11
C PRO A 527 -1.98 -14.27 12.29
N TYR A 528 -0.99 -13.80 13.05
CA TYR A 528 0.26 -14.50 13.32
C TYR A 528 0.75 -14.31 14.77
N GLU A 529 1.67 -15.15 15.22
CA GLU A 529 2.29 -15.12 16.55
C GLU A 529 3.77 -15.49 16.41
N THR A 530 4.69 -14.68 16.94
CA THR A 530 6.14 -14.76 16.67
C THR A 530 6.97 -15.06 17.91
N TYR A 531 8.03 -15.86 17.73
CA TYR A 531 8.97 -16.24 18.79
C TYR A 531 10.41 -16.26 18.31
N VAL A 532 11.30 -15.66 19.11
CA VAL A 532 12.76 -15.75 18.96
C VAL A 532 13.26 -16.91 19.83
N VAL A 533 13.93 -17.90 19.22
CA VAL A 533 14.30 -19.17 19.84
C VAL A 533 15.71 -19.10 20.43
N GLY A 534 15.80 -18.52 21.64
CA GLY A 534 17.03 -18.49 22.43
C GLY A 534 17.29 -19.75 23.27
N SER A 535 18.40 -19.76 24.01
CA SER A 535 18.71 -20.81 24.98
C SER A 535 17.64 -20.91 26.06
N GLY A 536 17.20 -22.13 26.39
CA GLY A 536 16.14 -22.37 27.37
C GLY A 536 14.72 -22.05 26.90
N PHE A 537 14.51 -21.70 25.62
CA PHE A 537 13.20 -21.43 25.06
C PHE A 537 12.22 -22.61 25.23
N ALA A 538 10.97 -22.30 25.61
CA ALA A 538 9.88 -23.25 25.74
C ALA A 538 8.79 -22.98 24.69
N LEU A 539 8.21 -24.03 24.10
CA LEU A 539 7.14 -23.88 23.12
C LEU A 539 5.86 -23.31 23.75
N PRO A 540 5.09 -22.46 23.05
CA PRO A 540 3.74 -22.09 23.45
C PRO A 540 2.80 -23.31 23.45
N ALA A 541 1.71 -23.23 24.21
CA ALA A 541 0.67 -24.25 24.21
C ALA A 541 -0.07 -24.28 22.85
N LEU A 542 0.22 -25.29 22.02
CA LEU A 542 -0.22 -25.39 20.61
C LEU A 542 -1.74 -25.60 20.44
N ASN A 543 -2.40 -26.14 21.46
CA ASN A 543 -3.81 -26.50 21.46
C ASN A 543 -4.44 -26.18 22.82
N THR A 544 -5.77 -25.99 22.84
CA THR A 544 -6.55 -25.76 24.08
C THR A 544 -7.20 -27.04 24.60
N THR A 545 -7.57 -27.97 23.69
CA THR A 545 -8.09 -29.30 24.00
C THR A 545 -7.50 -30.34 23.05
N ALA A 546 -7.83 -31.62 23.22
CA ALA A 546 -7.43 -32.67 22.28
C ALA A 546 -8.02 -32.49 20.86
N THR A 547 -9.09 -31.70 20.71
CA THR A 547 -9.81 -31.44 19.45
C THR A 547 -9.77 -29.99 18.98
N SER A 548 -9.15 -29.07 19.72
CA SER A 548 -9.06 -27.65 19.36
C SER A 548 -7.62 -27.15 19.36
N GLY A 549 -7.06 -26.99 18.16
CA GLY A 549 -5.73 -26.43 17.91
C GLY A 549 -5.77 -24.92 17.77
N LYS A 550 -4.70 -24.21 18.14
CA LYS A 550 -4.67 -22.73 18.06
C LYS A 550 -4.16 -22.19 16.72
N TYR A 551 -3.30 -22.95 16.05
CA TYR A 551 -2.49 -22.47 14.93
C TYR A 551 -2.70 -23.31 13.67
N ALA A 552 -2.97 -22.69 12.51
CA ALA A 552 -3.22 -23.41 11.26
C ALA A 552 -1.95 -23.80 10.49
N GLY A 553 -0.81 -23.22 10.85
CA GLY A 553 0.48 -23.58 10.31
C GLY A 553 1.64 -23.03 11.13
N ILE A 554 2.84 -23.52 10.80
CA ILE A 554 4.09 -23.21 11.51
C ILE A 554 5.13 -22.75 10.50
N VAL A 555 5.74 -21.59 10.70
CA VAL A 555 6.91 -21.12 9.93
C VAL A 555 8.16 -21.25 10.80
N LEU A 556 9.22 -21.84 10.25
CA LEU A 556 10.58 -21.76 10.79
C LEU A 556 11.41 -20.90 9.85
N VAL A 557 12.08 -19.86 10.38
CA VAL A 557 12.94 -18.95 9.60
C VAL A 557 14.37 -19.04 10.11
N ASN A 558 15.33 -19.24 9.21
CA ASN A 558 16.77 -19.27 9.50
C ASN A 558 17.17 -20.31 10.56
N VAL A 559 16.68 -21.55 10.39
CA VAL A 559 17.04 -22.74 11.19
C VAL A 559 17.04 -22.49 12.73
N PRO A 560 15.91 -22.09 13.33
CA PRO A 560 15.83 -21.71 14.74
C PRO A 560 16.22 -22.87 15.66
N ALA A 561 16.85 -22.54 16.80
CA ALA A 561 17.53 -23.49 17.72
C ALA A 561 16.60 -24.39 18.57
N LEU A 562 15.50 -24.90 17.98
CA LEU A 562 14.55 -25.81 18.60
C LEU A 562 15.19 -27.18 18.83
N THR A 563 15.07 -27.71 20.04
CA THR A 563 15.53 -29.07 20.36
C THR A 563 14.75 -30.14 19.60
N ALA A 564 15.34 -31.32 19.43
CA ALA A 564 14.67 -32.46 18.79
C ALA A 564 13.34 -32.85 19.48
N ALA A 565 13.23 -32.64 20.80
CA ALA A 565 11.98 -32.82 21.53
C ALA A 565 10.91 -31.80 21.12
N GLN A 566 11.27 -30.51 21.01
CA GLN A 566 10.36 -29.45 20.56
C GLN A 566 9.93 -29.65 19.10
N LEU A 567 10.86 -30.02 18.21
CA LEU A 567 10.52 -30.38 16.82
C LEU A 567 9.55 -31.58 16.79
N THR A 568 9.75 -32.59 17.65
CA THR A 568 8.82 -33.72 17.78
C THR A 568 7.44 -33.27 18.27
N THR A 569 7.35 -32.33 19.23
CA THR A 569 6.08 -31.73 19.66
C THR A 569 5.37 -31.01 18.51
N LEU A 570 6.09 -30.22 17.71
CA LEU A 570 5.53 -29.56 16.51
C LEU A 570 5.07 -30.58 15.46
N TYR A 571 5.83 -31.64 15.20
CA TYR A 571 5.44 -32.71 14.26
C TYR A 571 4.22 -33.49 14.74
N ASN A 572 4.09 -33.74 16.05
CA ASN A 572 2.91 -34.35 16.64
C ASN A 572 1.68 -33.44 16.48
N TYR A 573 1.82 -32.13 16.65
CA TYR A 573 0.76 -31.16 16.38
C TYR A 573 0.36 -31.15 14.89
N GLN A 574 1.32 -31.22 13.95
CA GLN A 574 1.02 -31.40 12.52
C GLN A 574 0.15 -32.64 12.27
N ILE A 575 0.51 -33.80 12.83
CA ILE A 575 -0.21 -35.06 12.65
C ILE A 575 -1.58 -35.03 13.34
N GLN A 576 -1.69 -34.42 14.52
CA GLN A 576 -2.93 -34.33 15.28
C GLN A 576 -3.96 -33.41 14.60
N PHE A 577 -3.54 -32.28 14.03
CA PHE A 577 -4.43 -31.24 13.52
C PHE A 577 -4.39 -31.02 12.00
N GLY A 578 -3.55 -31.74 11.25
CA GLY A 578 -3.44 -31.61 9.80
C GLY A 578 -2.76 -30.32 9.33
N VAL A 579 -2.00 -29.66 10.21
CA VAL A 579 -1.42 -28.34 9.95
C VAL A 579 -0.11 -28.42 9.18
N ARG A 580 0.16 -27.40 8.36
CA ARG A 580 1.30 -27.36 7.45
C ARG A 580 2.48 -26.60 8.07
N MET A 581 3.71 -27.01 7.72
CA MET A 581 4.94 -26.34 8.17
C MET A 581 5.70 -25.78 6.98
N THR A 582 6.17 -24.54 7.06
CA THR A 582 7.11 -23.96 6.10
C THR A 582 8.45 -23.75 6.77
N ARG A 583 9.54 -23.98 6.04
CA ARG A 583 10.91 -23.66 6.44
C ARG A 583 11.53 -22.72 5.41
N LEU A 584 12.01 -21.57 5.87
CA LEU A 584 12.66 -20.52 5.08
C LEU A 584 14.14 -20.42 5.48
N ASN A 585 15.01 -20.27 4.49
CA ASN A 585 16.47 -20.42 4.61
C ASN A 585 16.92 -21.71 5.31
N GLU A 586 16.86 -22.84 4.59
CA GLU A 586 17.35 -24.15 5.04
C GLU A 586 18.45 -24.69 4.12
N GLU A 587 19.32 -25.55 4.66
CA GLU A 587 20.29 -26.31 3.87
C GLU A 587 19.68 -27.59 3.23
N PRO A 588 20.10 -28.00 2.02
CA PRO A 588 19.65 -29.23 1.38
C PRO A 588 20.15 -30.49 2.10
N ALA A 589 19.23 -31.20 2.76
CA ALA A 589 19.54 -32.31 3.64
C ALA A 589 18.69 -33.56 3.36
N THR A 590 19.19 -34.73 3.77
CA THR A 590 18.52 -36.03 3.58
C THR A 590 17.13 -36.09 4.23
N GLN A 591 16.94 -35.39 5.36
CA GLN A 591 15.63 -35.22 6.02
C GLN A 591 14.58 -34.49 5.15
N PHE A 592 15.02 -33.73 4.15
CA PHE A 592 14.17 -33.04 3.16
C PHE A 592 14.11 -33.79 1.82
N GLY A 593 14.64 -35.03 1.74
CA GLY A 593 14.73 -35.80 0.50
C GLY A 593 15.65 -35.18 -0.55
N THR A 594 16.57 -34.31 -0.14
CA THR A 594 17.51 -33.60 -1.02
C THR A 594 18.96 -33.78 -0.59
N ALA A 595 19.88 -33.26 -1.40
CA ALA A 595 21.27 -32.99 -1.06
C ALA A 595 21.78 -31.82 -1.91
N TYR A 596 22.91 -31.22 -1.51
CA TYR A 596 23.62 -30.23 -2.33
C TYR A 596 23.89 -30.76 -3.75
N ALA A 597 23.58 -29.95 -4.77
CA ALA A 597 23.95 -30.25 -6.17
C ALA A 597 25.47 -30.24 -6.37
N LYS A 598 26.20 -29.48 -5.54
CA LYS A 598 27.65 -29.47 -5.45
C LYS A 598 28.05 -29.40 -3.97
N SER A 599 28.73 -30.43 -3.48
CA SER A 599 29.01 -30.63 -2.05
C SER A 599 29.58 -29.37 -1.37
N GLY A 600 28.98 -28.96 -0.26
CA GLY A 600 29.42 -27.81 0.55
C GLY A 600 29.48 -26.47 -0.19
N THR A 601 28.79 -26.33 -1.34
CA THR A 601 28.86 -25.12 -2.18
C THR A 601 27.47 -24.51 -2.33
N GLY A 602 27.23 -23.37 -1.65
CA GLY A 602 26.13 -22.47 -1.99
C GLY A 602 26.46 -21.54 -3.16
N CYS A 603 25.44 -20.78 -3.57
CA CYS A 603 25.48 -19.72 -4.60
C CYS A 603 24.44 -18.68 -4.18
N CYS A 604 24.47 -17.42 -4.57
CA CYS A 604 25.63 -16.66 -4.97
C CYS A 604 25.59 -15.31 -4.24
N GLY A 605 26.77 -14.75 -3.94
CA GLY A 605 26.87 -13.45 -3.30
C GLY A 605 26.41 -12.31 -4.21
N ALA A 606 26.49 -11.08 -3.69
CA ALA A 606 25.92 -9.85 -4.24
C ALA A 606 26.16 -9.53 -5.74
N THR A 607 27.11 -10.20 -6.41
CA THR A 607 27.54 -9.92 -7.80
C THR A 607 27.38 -11.08 -8.77
N THR A 608 26.64 -12.16 -8.45
CA THR A 608 26.43 -13.27 -9.39
C THR A 608 25.00 -13.78 -9.36
N GLU A 609 24.32 -13.66 -10.51
CA GLU A 609 22.92 -14.01 -10.71
C GLU A 609 22.74 -15.52 -10.92
N GLN A 610 21.69 -16.09 -10.33
CA GLN A 610 21.17 -17.42 -10.64
C GLN A 610 19.64 -17.43 -10.45
N GLN A 611 18.90 -17.02 -11.48
CA GLN A 611 17.45 -16.78 -11.38
C GLN A 611 16.66 -17.97 -10.80
N ILE A 612 15.70 -17.67 -9.92
CA ILE A 612 14.76 -18.63 -9.33
C ILE A 612 13.38 -18.56 -10.01
N TYR A 613 12.76 -19.71 -10.30
CA TYR A 613 11.41 -19.79 -10.85
C TYR A 613 10.64 -20.98 -10.29
N PHE A 614 9.31 -20.88 -10.25
CA PHE A 614 8.46 -22.03 -9.91
C PHE A 614 8.40 -23.02 -11.07
N THR A 615 8.52 -24.30 -10.75
CA THR A 615 8.34 -25.44 -11.68
C THR A 615 7.01 -26.14 -11.46
N ASN A 616 6.42 -26.03 -10.27
CA ASN A 616 5.10 -26.60 -9.96
C ASN A 616 4.38 -25.77 -8.89
N THR A 617 3.26 -25.14 -9.26
CA THR A 617 2.40 -24.33 -8.37
C THR A 617 1.08 -25.04 -8.02
N ALA A 618 0.86 -26.29 -8.44
CA ALA A 618 -0.43 -26.96 -8.32
C ALA A 618 -0.92 -27.13 -6.87
N ALA A 619 -0.01 -27.27 -5.91
CA ALA A 619 -0.33 -27.37 -4.48
C ALA A 619 -0.75 -26.03 -3.84
N PHE A 620 -0.65 -24.91 -4.56
CA PHE A 620 -0.94 -23.55 -4.11
C PHE A 620 -1.42 -22.66 -5.27
N SER A 621 -2.26 -23.22 -6.16
CA SER A 621 -2.71 -22.58 -7.40
C SER A 621 -3.39 -21.22 -7.21
N THR A 622 -4.09 -21.02 -6.09
CA THR A 622 -4.72 -19.72 -5.72
C THR A 622 -3.72 -18.59 -5.49
N ALA A 623 -2.42 -18.89 -5.35
CA ALA A 623 -1.36 -17.90 -5.28
C ALA A 623 -1.19 -17.12 -6.60
N GLY A 624 -1.67 -17.64 -7.73
CA GLY A 624 -1.64 -16.93 -9.02
C GLY A 624 -0.24 -16.76 -9.63
N LEU A 625 0.74 -17.54 -9.16
CA LEU A 625 2.15 -17.44 -9.56
C LEU A 625 2.41 -18.21 -10.86
N LYS A 626 3.21 -17.63 -11.75
CA LYS A 626 3.56 -18.23 -13.05
C LYS A 626 4.74 -19.20 -12.92
N ILE A 627 4.82 -20.15 -13.86
CA ILE A 627 5.82 -21.22 -13.89
C ILE A 627 6.74 -21.14 -15.10
N GLY A 628 7.92 -21.74 -14.96
CA GLY A 628 8.93 -21.83 -16.02
C GLY A 628 9.92 -20.65 -16.03
N THR A 629 10.95 -20.78 -16.85
CA THR A 629 12.08 -19.83 -16.91
C THR A 629 11.70 -18.41 -17.30
N THR A 630 10.60 -18.22 -18.03
CA THR A 630 10.04 -16.89 -18.34
C THR A 630 9.55 -16.13 -17.10
N ALA A 631 9.27 -16.83 -16.00
CA ALA A 631 8.94 -16.29 -14.69
C ALA A 631 10.13 -16.31 -13.70
N GLY A 632 11.37 -16.30 -14.21
CA GLY A 632 12.59 -16.18 -13.40
C GLY A 632 12.70 -14.84 -12.67
N ALA A 633 12.80 -14.87 -11.34
CA ALA A 633 13.13 -13.74 -10.49
C ALA A 633 14.63 -13.75 -10.16
N SER A 634 15.22 -12.58 -9.88
CA SER A 634 16.65 -12.46 -9.57
C SER A 634 16.98 -13.02 -8.19
N THR A 635 18.15 -13.64 -8.03
CA THR A 635 18.68 -14.05 -6.71
C THR A 635 19.87 -13.20 -6.26
N LEU A 636 20.19 -12.10 -6.96
CA LEU A 636 21.27 -11.21 -6.58
C LEU A 636 21.09 -10.68 -5.14
N GLY A 637 22.11 -10.89 -4.31
CA GLY A 637 22.12 -10.50 -2.90
C GLY A 637 21.46 -11.51 -1.94
N LEU A 638 20.81 -12.57 -2.44
CA LEU A 638 20.25 -13.66 -1.62
C LEU A 638 21.15 -14.90 -1.72
N TYR A 639 21.79 -15.30 -0.62
CA TYR A 639 22.48 -16.59 -0.57
C TYR A 639 21.48 -17.73 -0.66
N HIS A 640 21.89 -18.82 -1.29
CA HIS A 640 21.07 -19.99 -1.57
C HIS A 640 21.91 -21.26 -1.75
N TYR A 641 21.22 -22.40 -1.77
CA TYR A 641 21.84 -23.71 -1.74
C TYR A 641 21.28 -24.58 -2.87
N PRO A 642 21.85 -24.48 -4.09
CA PRO A 642 21.46 -25.31 -5.24
C PRO A 642 21.37 -26.80 -4.89
N ALA A 643 20.18 -27.38 -4.97
CA ALA A 643 19.89 -28.74 -4.49
C ALA A 643 19.59 -29.75 -5.61
N THR A 644 19.66 -31.03 -5.25
CA THR A 644 19.17 -32.18 -6.02
C THR A 644 18.20 -32.99 -5.17
N ILE A 645 17.22 -33.66 -5.80
CA ILE A 645 16.37 -34.63 -5.10
C ILE A 645 17.11 -35.96 -4.98
N THR A 646 17.23 -36.46 -3.76
CA THR A 646 17.80 -37.78 -3.43
C THR A 646 16.71 -38.80 -3.10
N ASN A 647 15.50 -38.35 -2.74
CA ASN A 647 14.34 -39.23 -2.56
C ASN A 647 13.05 -38.61 -3.11
N ALA A 648 12.67 -39.00 -4.33
CA ALA A 648 11.46 -38.52 -5.02
C ALA A 648 10.13 -39.06 -4.43
N THR A 649 10.14 -40.07 -3.56
CA THR A 649 8.91 -40.48 -2.83
C THR A 649 8.65 -39.60 -1.61
N LEU A 650 9.68 -38.93 -1.09
CA LEU A 650 9.59 -37.97 0.00
C LEU A 650 9.46 -36.52 -0.49
N ALA A 651 10.16 -36.13 -1.56
CA ALA A 651 10.32 -34.73 -1.98
C ALA A 651 9.85 -34.48 -3.43
N THR A 652 8.97 -33.51 -3.60
CA THR A 652 8.56 -32.97 -4.91
C THR A 652 9.11 -31.56 -5.07
N ALA A 653 9.86 -31.31 -6.15
CA ALA A 653 10.32 -29.96 -6.48
C ALA A 653 9.15 -29.04 -6.84
N ILE A 654 9.17 -27.82 -6.32
CA ILE A 654 8.20 -26.75 -6.62
C ILE A 654 8.86 -25.53 -7.27
N ALA A 655 10.15 -25.32 -7.02
CA ALA A 655 10.95 -24.22 -7.54
C ALA A 655 12.35 -24.70 -7.91
N SER A 656 12.94 -24.04 -8.89
CA SER A 656 14.27 -24.33 -9.42
C SER A 656 15.11 -23.08 -9.60
N PHE A 657 16.41 -23.25 -9.47
CA PHE A 657 17.41 -22.28 -9.90
C PHE A 657 17.82 -22.58 -11.35
N ALA A 658 17.94 -21.54 -12.16
CA ALA A 658 18.45 -21.59 -13.52
C ALA A 658 19.92 -22.04 -13.57
N THR A 659 20.46 -22.24 -14.77
CA THR A 659 21.90 -22.45 -14.97
C THR A 659 22.68 -21.17 -14.70
N ALA A 660 23.80 -21.26 -13.99
CA ALA A 660 24.69 -20.13 -13.69
C ALA A 660 26.17 -20.56 -13.68
N THR A 661 27.08 -19.61 -13.49
CA THR A 661 28.52 -19.87 -13.36
C THR A 661 28.80 -20.85 -12.22
N GLY A 662 29.30 -22.04 -12.54
CA GLY A 662 29.55 -23.13 -11.58
C GLY A 662 28.38 -24.12 -11.41
N PHE A 663 27.20 -23.82 -11.97
CA PHE A 663 26.00 -24.67 -11.96
C PHE A 663 25.44 -24.79 -13.38
N THR A 664 26.04 -25.68 -14.19
CA THR A 664 25.73 -25.86 -15.62
C THR A 664 24.43 -26.61 -15.91
N SER A 665 23.72 -27.06 -14.88
CA SER A 665 22.39 -27.67 -14.96
C SER A 665 21.41 -26.92 -14.07
N VAL A 666 20.12 -26.93 -14.43
CA VAL A 666 19.04 -26.51 -13.53
C VAL A 666 19.11 -27.31 -12.22
N THR A 667 18.91 -26.66 -11.09
CA THR A 667 18.90 -27.28 -9.75
C THR A 667 17.60 -26.97 -9.01
N VAL A 668 17.37 -27.63 -7.88
CA VAL A 668 16.16 -27.44 -7.06
C VAL A 668 16.39 -26.29 -6.07
N ALA A 669 15.41 -25.39 -5.99
CA ALA A 669 15.41 -24.24 -5.09
C ALA A 669 14.38 -24.37 -3.94
N GLY A 670 13.38 -25.22 -4.11
CA GLY A 670 12.43 -25.53 -3.04
C GLY A 670 11.63 -26.80 -3.31
N VAL A 671 11.19 -27.45 -2.24
CA VAL A 671 10.44 -28.71 -2.26
C VAL A 671 9.21 -28.66 -1.35
N ILE A 672 8.22 -29.49 -1.69
CA ILE A 672 7.23 -29.98 -0.71
C ILE A 672 7.65 -31.40 -0.30
N ASN A 673 7.68 -31.68 0.99
CA ASN A 673 7.85 -33.02 1.53
C ASN A 673 6.53 -33.63 2.02
N ASN A 674 6.37 -34.94 1.80
CA ASN A 674 5.27 -35.73 2.31
C ASN A 674 5.80 -36.86 3.22
N PHE A 675 5.47 -36.79 4.51
CA PHE A 675 5.79 -37.80 5.53
C PHE A 675 4.52 -38.57 5.95
N GLY A 676 3.63 -38.87 5.01
CA GLY A 676 2.31 -39.42 5.27
C GLY A 676 1.36 -38.35 5.81
N ASN A 677 1.00 -38.44 7.09
CA ASN A 677 0.07 -37.50 7.73
C ASN A 677 0.72 -36.15 8.13
N ARG A 678 1.92 -35.85 7.62
CA ARG A 678 2.67 -34.62 7.89
C ARG A 678 3.28 -34.07 6.61
N GLN A 679 3.06 -32.80 6.34
CA GLN A 679 3.51 -32.10 5.14
C GLN A 679 4.37 -30.89 5.53
N GLN A 680 5.45 -30.61 4.81
CA GLN A 680 6.19 -29.34 4.94
C GLN A 680 6.63 -28.79 3.57
N MET A 681 6.79 -27.47 3.46
CA MET A 681 7.42 -26.79 2.34
C MET A 681 8.78 -26.25 2.79
N VAL A 682 9.81 -26.36 1.95
CA VAL A 682 11.19 -25.96 2.28
C VAL A 682 11.77 -25.15 1.13
N PHE A 683 12.35 -23.99 1.43
CA PHE A 683 13.10 -23.16 0.49
C PHE A 683 14.59 -23.14 0.85
N PHE A 684 15.42 -23.34 -0.17
CA PHE A 684 16.89 -23.39 -0.07
C PHE A 684 17.51 -22.04 -0.46
N ILE A 685 16.95 -20.94 0.06
CA ILE A 685 17.33 -19.55 -0.23
C ILE A 685 17.02 -18.66 0.98
N GLU A 686 17.88 -17.65 1.19
CA GLU A 686 17.70 -16.57 2.16
C GLU A 686 16.39 -15.81 1.94
N TRP A 687 15.89 -15.20 3.01
CA TRP A 687 14.67 -14.42 3.00
C TRP A 687 14.96 -13.03 3.56
N ALA A 688 14.81 -12.01 2.72
CA ALA A 688 15.00 -10.61 3.07
C ALA A 688 13.82 -9.80 2.52
N SER A 689 12.65 -9.96 3.14
CA SER A 689 11.39 -9.33 2.69
C SER A 689 11.33 -7.82 2.91
N ASP A 690 12.33 -7.26 3.58
CA ASP A 690 12.58 -5.83 3.78
C ASP A 690 13.09 -5.18 2.49
N TRP A 691 14.12 -5.73 1.83
CA TRP A 691 14.72 -5.14 0.61
C TRP A 691 14.55 -5.98 -0.67
N SER A 692 14.24 -7.28 -0.58
CA SER A 692 14.18 -8.15 -1.76
C SER A 692 12.77 -8.27 -2.36
N ALA A 693 12.62 -7.82 -3.61
CA ALA A 693 11.44 -8.11 -4.42
C ALA A 693 11.20 -9.63 -4.59
N THR A 694 12.28 -10.42 -4.68
CA THR A 694 12.21 -11.88 -4.85
C THR A 694 11.70 -12.57 -3.58
N SER A 695 12.20 -12.23 -2.39
CA SER A 695 11.67 -12.80 -1.14
C SER A 695 10.18 -12.48 -0.96
N ASN A 696 9.73 -11.30 -1.38
CA ASN A 696 8.31 -10.97 -1.37
C ASN A 696 7.53 -11.77 -2.43
N TYR A 697 7.97 -11.84 -3.70
CA TYR A 697 7.33 -12.68 -4.73
C TYR A 697 7.19 -14.15 -4.31
N LEU A 698 8.20 -14.72 -3.66
CA LEU A 698 8.18 -16.12 -3.23
C LEU A 698 7.25 -16.37 -2.02
N GLN A 699 6.93 -15.36 -1.19
CA GLN A 699 6.16 -15.57 0.05
C GLN A 699 4.72 -16.03 -0.21
N HIS A 700 4.13 -15.56 -1.31
CA HIS A 700 2.77 -15.93 -1.73
C HIS A 700 2.61 -17.43 -1.96
N ALA A 701 3.67 -18.14 -2.37
CA ALA A 701 3.63 -19.59 -2.56
C ALA A 701 3.40 -20.32 -1.23
N TRP A 702 4.18 -20.00 -0.20
CA TRP A 702 4.07 -20.69 1.08
C TRP A 702 2.85 -20.24 1.88
N ILE A 703 2.43 -18.97 1.79
CA ILE A 703 1.23 -18.45 2.45
C ILE A 703 -0.02 -19.18 1.94
N HIS A 704 -0.23 -19.22 0.62
CA HIS A 704 -1.36 -19.92 0.02
C HIS A 704 -1.27 -21.44 0.22
N TRP A 705 -0.07 -22.03 0.18
CA TRP A 705 0.10 -23.45 0.46
C TRP A 705 -0.27 -23.81 1.91
N MET A 706 0.23 -23.05 2.89
CA MET A 706 0.03 -23.32 4.32
C MET A 706 -1.44 -23.18 4.71
N THR A 707 -2.08 -22.09 4.28
CA THR A 707 -3.52 -21.80 4.49
C THR A 707 -4.45 -22.68 3.65
N ARG A 708 -3.93 -23.48 2.72
CA ARG A 708 -4.69 -24.15 1.65
C ARG A 708 -5.54 -23.18 0.81
N GLY A 709 -5.16 -21.89 0.79
CA GLY A 709 -5.88 -20.81 0.12
C GLY A 709 -7.16 -20.34 0.80
N MET A 710 -7.40 -20.71 2.07
CA MET A 710 -8.55 -20.25 2.87
C MET A 710 -8.09 -19.41 4.05
N TYR A 711 -8.45 -18.13 4.13
CA TYR A 711 -8.01 -17.26 5.21
C TYR A 711 -8.87 -16.03 5.45
N VAL A 712 -8.91 -15.56 6.70
CA VAL A 712 -9.30 -14.18 7.01
C VAL A 712 -8.11 -13.27 6.67
N GLY A 713 -8.39 -12.22 5.90
CA GLY A 713 -7.38 -11.50 5.13
C GLY A 713 -7.78 -11.40 3.65
N PHE A 714 -6.94 -10.77 2.84
CA PHE A 714 -7.26 -10.36 1.47
C PHE A 714 -6.00 -10.17 0.62
N ARG A 715 -6.10 -10.37 -0.71
CA ARG A 715 -5.06 -10.01 -1.69
C ARG A 715 -5.64 -9.12 -2.78
N ARG A 716 -5.08 -7.92 -2.93
CA ARG A 716 -5.36 -6.96 -4.01
C ARG A 716 -4.07 -6.22 -4.33
N VAL A 717 -3.95 -5.76 -5.58
CA VAL A 717 -2.96 -4.76 -5.98
C VAL A 717 -3.73 -3.51 -6.40
N LEU A 718 -3.76 -2.51 -5.52
CA LEU A 718 -4.03 -1.13 -5.92
C LEU A 718 -2.72 -0.53 -6.46
N PHE A 719 -2.77 -0.05 -7.70
CA PHE A 719 -1.64 0.55 -8.40
C PHE A 719 -2.03 1.97 -8.81
N ASN A 720 -2.21 2.80 -7.79
CA ASN A 720 -2.68 4.16 -7.94
C ASN A 720 -1.52 5.07 -8.35
N THR A 721 -1.67 5.75 -9.47
CA THR A 721 -0.64 6.63 -10.04
C THR A 721 -1.18 8.05 -10.08
N GLN A 722 -0.67 8.90 -9.19
CA GLN A 722 -1.10 10.30 -9.07
C GLN A 722 -0.16 11.20 -9.86
N VAL A 723 -0.73 12.13 -10.63
CA VAL A 723 0.00 13.15 -11.38
C VAL A 723 -0.35 14.52 -10.82
N ASP A 724 0.61 15.09 -10.11
CA ASP A 724 0.59 16.40 -9.50
C ASP A 724 0.88 17.51 -10.54
N ASP A 725 0.86 18.77 -10.11
CA ASP A 725 1.12 19.99 -10.92
C ASP A 725 0.23 20.22 -12.17
N MET A 726 -0.92 19.55 -12.34
CA MET A 726 -1.69 19.72 -13.59
C MET A 726 -2.17 21.16 -13.77
N HIS A 727 -1.95 21.69 -14.98
CA HIS A 727 -2.06 23.09 -15.42
C HIS A 727 -0.89 24.03 -15.02
N LEU A 728 0.03 23.64 -14.15
CA LEU A 728 1.23 24.44 -13.85
C LEU A 728 2.29 24.34 -14.95
N SER A 729 3.32 25.19 -14.85
CA SER A 729 4.49 25.19 -15.71
C SER A 729 5.74 24.90 -14.86
N THR A 730 6.38 23.74 -15.04
CA THR A 730 7.52 23.29 -14.23
C THR A 730 8.84 23.65 -14.93
N THR A 731 9.77 24.30 -14.22
CA THR A 731 11.15 24.50 -14.69
C THR A 731 11.91 23.18 -14.58
N ILE A 732 12.62 22.75 -15.63
CA ILE A 732 13.26 21.43 -15.68
C ILE A 732 14.64 21.40 -15.00
N TYR A 733 14.94 20.32 -14.27
CA TYR A 733 16.19 20.11 -13.54
C TYR A 733 17.44 20.50 -14.34
N GLN A 734 18.31 21.31 -13.72
CA GLN A 734 19.54 21.89 -14.29
C GLN A 734 19.38 22.67 -15.60
N LYS A 735 18.15 23.10 -15.97
CA LYS A 735 17.87 23.85 -17.21
C LYS A 735 17.06 25.11 -16.92
N THR A 736 17.13 26.06 -17.85
CA THR A 736 16.22 27.22 -17.91
C THR A 736 14.96 26.93 -18.73
N THR A 737 14.75 25.67 -19.15
CA THR A 737 13.60 25.24 -19.93
C THR A 737 12.40 25.01 -19.01
N VAL A 738 11.28 25.67 -19.32
CA VAL A 738 10.00 25.46 -18.64
C VAL A 738 9.10 24.56 -19.50
N VAL A 739 8.45 23.59 -18.89
CA VAL A 739 7.55 22.62 -19.53
C VAL A 739 6.16 22.71 -18.92
N ARG A 740 5.15 22.75 -19.79
CA ARG A 740 3.73 22.58 -19.47
C ARG A 740 3.14 21.67 -20.54
N LEU A 741 2.37 20.65 -20.13
CA LEU A 741 1.69 19.74 -21.04
C LEU A 741 0.80 20.47 -22.06
N VAL A 742 0.57 19.80 -23.19
CA VAL A 742 -0.40 20.18 -24.22
C VAL A 742 -1.44 19.06 -24.43
N PRO A 743 -2.60 19.34 -25.03
CA PRO A 743 -3.64 18.33 -25.30
C PRO A 743 -3.14 17.05 -26.00
N ASP A 744 -2.12 17.14 -26.86
CA ASP A 744 -1.56 15.98 -27.54
C ASP A 744 -0.81 15.01 -26.61
N ASP A 745 -0.24 15.51 -25.51
CA ASP A 745 0.33 14.65 -24.47
C ASP A 745 -0.79 13.82 -23.81
N LEU A 746 -1.90 14.47 -23.45
CA LEU A 746 -3.06 13.82 -22.83
C LEU A 746 -3.73 12.82 -23.80
N ASN A 747 -3.85 13.17 -25.09
CA ASN A 747 -4.33 12.26 -26.13
C ASN A 747 -3.44 11.00 -26.25
N ALA A 748 -2.12 11.15 -26.19
CA ALA A 748 -1.17 10.04 -26.23
C ALA A 748 -1.28 9.15 -24.98
N ILE A 749 -1.40 9.75 -23.79
CA ILE A 749 -1.62 9.03 -22.53
C ILE A 749 -2.94 8.24 -22.57
N VAL A 750 -4.07 8.86 -22.95
CA VAL A 750 -5.38 8.18 -23.09
C VAL A 750 -5.30 6.99 -24.06
N THR A 751 -4.56 7.13 -25.16
CA THR A 751 -4.34 6.06 -26.14
C THR A 751 -3.50 4.92 -25.53
N TRP A 752 -2.43 5.25 -24.81
CA TRP A 752 -1.57 4.27 -24.15
C TRP A 752 -2.29 3.52 -23.02
N GLN A 753 -3.08 4.18 -22.17
CA GLN A 753 -3.84 3.53 -21.09
C GLN A 753 -4.75 2.42 -21.64
N LYS A 754 -5.46 2.69 -22.74
CA LYS A 754 -6.33 1.72 -23.42
C LYS A 754 -5.54 0.53 -23.99
N GLY A 755 -4.32 0.77 -24.46
CA GLY A 755 -3.39 -0.29 -24.88
C GLY A 755 -2.90 -1.13 -23.70
N LEU A 756 -2.46 -0.48 -22.61
CA LEU A 756 -1.99 -1.14 -21.39
C LEU A 756 -3.07 -2.02 -20.77
N GLN A 757 -4.30 -1.51 -20.69
CA GLN A 757 -5.47 -2.24 -20.20
C GLN A 757 -5.73 -3.56 -20.96
N GLY A 758 -5.37 -3.63 -22.25
CA GLY A 758 -5.44 -4.86 -23.05
C GLY A 758 -4.28 -5.85 -22.85
N ARG A 759 -3.24 -5.48 -22.09
CA ARG A 759 -2.05 -6.30 -21.79
C ARG A 759 -2.00 -6.80 -20.35
N LEU A 760 -2.67 -6.12 -19.42
CA LEU A 760 -2.72 -6.51 -18.01
C LEU A 760 -3.52 -7.81 -17.80
N SER A 761 -3.41 -8.41 -16.62
CA SER A 761 -4.16 -9.64 -16.28
C SER A 761 -5.69 -9.43 -16.36
N PRO A 762 -6.48 -10.47 -16.68
CA PRO A 762 -7.94 -10.37 -16.72
C PRO A 762 -8.51 -9.74 -15.45
N GLY A 763 -9.52 -8.87 -15.60
CA GLY A 763 -10.14 -8.15 -14.48
C GLY A 763 -9.35 -6.94 -13.95
N SER A 764 -8.14 -6.66 -14.46
CA SER A 764 -7.44 -5.39 -14.19
C SER A 764 -8.28 -4.18 -14.63
N ASN A 765 -8.03 -3.02 -14.03
CA ASN A 765 -8.59 -1.73 -14.45
C ASN A 765 -7.61 -0.61 -14.05
N TYR A 766 -6.80 -0.12 -14.99
CA TYR A 766 -5.82 0.95 -14.74
C TYR A 766 -6.32 2.29 -15.27
N THR A 767 -6.26 3.35 -14.44
CA THR A 767 -6.60 4.73 -14.84
C THR A 767 -5.84 5.72 -13.97
N LEU A 768 -5.08 6.62 -14.59
CA LEU A 768 -4.33 7.69 -13.94
C LEU A 768 -5.25 8.64 -13.15
N GLU A 769 -4.77 9.09 -11.98
CA GLU A 769 -5.41 10.14 -11.19
C GLU A 769 -4.63 11.45 -11.32
N ILE A 770 -5.33 12.56 -11.58
CA ILE A 770 -4.76 13.86 -11.89
C ILE A 770 -5.13 14.87 -10.80
N ALA A 771 -4.13 15.52 -10.21
CA ALA A 771 -4.29 16.56 -9.21
C ALA A 771 -4.07 17.95 -9.85
N HIS A 772 -5.06 18.84 -9.75
CA HIS A 772 -5.12 20.07 -10.56
C HIS A 772 -4.90 21.38 -9.77
N ASN A 773 -4.29 22.37 -10.43
CA ASN A 773 -4.07 23.73 -9.93
C ASN A 773 -4.71 24.79 -10.84
N GLY A 774 -5.89 25.29 -10.47
CA GLY A 774 -6.68 26.20 -11.29
C GLY A 774 -6.04 27.56 -11.59
N ASN A 775 -5.03 28.00 -10.83
CA ASN A 775 -4.31 29.23 -11.14
C ASN A 775 -3.42 29.08 -12.39
N GLY A 776 -2.94 27.87 -12.69
CA GLY A 776 -2.11 27.58 -13.87
C GLY A 776 -2.89 27.53 -15.19
N ASP A 777 -4.21 27.34 -15.13
CA ASP A 777 -5.12 27.63 -16.24
C ASP A 777 -5.14 29.14 -16.51
N ILE A 778 -5.46 29.94 -15.48
CA ILE A 778 -5.59 31.39 -15.59
C ILE A 778 -4.28 32.07 -16.03
N ASP A 779 -3.12 31.60 -15.55
CA ASP A 779 -1.80 32.03 -16.03
C ASP A 779 -1.66 31.81 -17.55
N ALA A 780 -1.93 30.60 -18.03
CA ALA A 780 -1.90 30.29 -19.45
C ALA A 780 -2.95 31.08 -20.25
N ALA A 781 -4.17 31.25 -19.74
CA ALA A 781 -5.24 32.02 -20.36
C ALA A 781 -4.96 33.53 -20.44
N THR A 782 -4.22 34.09 -19.48
CA THR A 782 -3.92 35.54 -19.42
C THR A 782 -2.59 35.92 -20.08
N ILE A 783 -1.57 35.06 -20.03
CA ILE A 783 -0.24 35.32 -20.61
C ILE A 783 -0.05 34.64 -21.96
N LYS A 784 -0.37 33.35 -22.08
CA LYS A 784 0.00 32.51 -23.23
C LYS A 784 -1.08 32.46 -24.33
N TYR A 785 -2.35 32.56 -23.95
CA TYR A 785 -3.51 32.49 -24.84
C TYR A 785 -4.52 33.65 -24.65
N PRO A 786 -4.09 34.93 -24.51
CA PRO A 786 -4.96 36.04 -24.14
C PRO A 786 -6.08 36.30 -25.15
N ASN A 787 -7.33 36.10 -24.72
CA ASN A 787 -8.55 36.30 -25.53
C ASN A 787 -9.41 37.52 -25.10
N GLY A 788 -8.95 38.27 -24.11
CA GLY A 788 -9.65 39.46 -23.58
C GLY A 788 -10.90 39.17 -22.73
N GLN A 789 -11.24 37.91 -22.44
CA GLN A 789 -12.41 37.52 -21.62
C GLN A 789 -12.08 37.38 -20.12
N CYS A 790 -10.81 37.51 -19.76
CA CYS A 790 -10.32 37.40 -18.38
C CYS A 790 -10.52 38.70 -17.61
N SER A 791 -11.35 38.62 -16.57
CA SER A 791 -11.54 39.64 -15.54
C SER A 791 -11.62 38.93 -14.18
N PRO A 792 -10.61 39.05 -13.29
CA PRO A 792 -9.32 39.74 -13.47
C PRO A 792 -8.53 39.27 -14.70
N ASN A 793 -7.70 40.16 -15.26
CA ASN A 793 -6.86 39.87 -16.44
C ASN A 793 -5.46 39.32 -16.07
N THR A 794 -5.32 38.81 -14.85
CA THR A 794 -4.12 38.14 -14.33
C THR A 794 -4.52 36.89 -13.55
N ALA A 795 -3.58 35.97 -13.35
CA ALA A 795 -3.65 34.97 -12.29
C ALA A 795 -3.43 35.60 -10.90
N ILE A 796 -3.49 34.78 -9.85
CA ILE A 796 -2.94 35.11 -8.53
C ILE A 796 -1.41 35.00 -8.61
N TYR A 797 -0.73 36.03 -8.14
CA TYR A 797 0.71 36.04 -7.90
C TYR A 797 0.98 36.65 -6.52
N TYR A 798 2.12 36.28 -5.94
CA TYR A 798 2.66 36.83 -4.70
C TYR A 798 4.19 36.84 -4.80
N ASP A 799 4.86 37.67 -3.98
CA ASP A 799 6.32 37.69 -3.92
C ASP A 799 6.87 36.35 -3.40
N ASP A 800 8.00 35.90 -3.96
CA ASP A 800 8.75 34.73 -3.45
C ASP A 800 9.04 34.86 -1.95
N PHE A 801 8.88 33.75 -1.23
CA PHE A 801 9.03 33.74 0.22
C PHE A 801 9.89 32.59 0.74
N ALA A 802 10.48 32.81 1.92
CA ALA A 802 11.27 31.81 2.60
C ALA A 802 10.39 30.62 3.01
N VAL A 803 10.54 29.50 2.30
CA VAL A 803 9.94 28.22 2.65
C VAL A 803 10.43 27.80 4.04
N ALA A 804 9.50 27.45 4.92
CA ALA A 804 9.84 26.93 6.24
C ALA A 804 10.35 25.48 6.11
N PRO A 805 11.27 25.03 7.00
CA PRO A 805 11.87 23.71 6.93
C PRO A 805 10.86 22.56 6.82
N ILE A 806 11.34 21.42 6.33
CA ILE A 806 10.60 20.15 6.40
C ILE A 806 10.22 19.87 7.86
N GLU A 807 9.00 19.36 8.07
CA GLU A 807 8.39 19.10 9.38
C GLU A 807 8.29 20.29 10.34
N PHE A 808 8.35 21.52 9.82
CA PHE A 808 8.07 22.73 10.60
C PHE A 808 6.62 22.75 11.11
N GLN A 809 6.45 22.54 12.41
CA GLN A 809 5.18 22.69 13.09
C GLN A 809 4.89 24.16 13.37
N LYS A 810 3.97 24.76 12.62
CA LYS A 810 3.67 26.20 12.73
C LYS A 810 2.93 26.52 14.04
N PRO A 811 3.38 27.52 14.83
CA PRO A 811 2.59 28.07 15.94
C PRO A 811 1.23 28.58 15.45
N LEU A 812 0.15 28.13 16.11
CA LEU A 812 -1.22 28.42 15.69
C LEU A 812 -1.54 29.92 15.74
N GLY A 813 -2.31 30.42 14.78
CA GLY A 813 -2.63 31.84 14.63
C GLY A 813 -1.48 32.71 14.10
N THR A 814 -0.32 32.12 13.77
CA THR A 814 0.84 32.86 13.21
C THR A 814 1.01 32.63 11.71
N GLY A 815 2.17 32.98 11.14
CA GLY A 815 2.43 33.01 9.71
C GLY A 815 2.20 34.39 9.09
N LYS A 816 2.42 34.49 7.78
CA LYS A 816 2.16 35.69 6.96
C LYS A 816 1.24 35.29 5.81
N SER A 817 0.24 36.10 5.51
CA SER A 817 -0.51 35.96 4.25
C SER A 817 0.29 36.52 3.09
N TYR A 818 0.37 35.74 2.02
CA TYR A 818 1.01 36.11 0.75
C TYR A 818 -0.05 36.43 -0.32
N TRP A 819 -1.24 35.83 -0.24
CA TRP A 819 -2.34 36.10 -1.16
C TRP A 819 -2.69 37.59 -1.24
N PRO A 820 -2.91 38.14 -2.44
CA PRO A 820 -3.35 39.51 -2.61
C PRO A 820 -4.73 39.75 -2.01
N SER A 821 -5.04 41.00 -1.66
CA SER A 821 -6.34 41.40 -1.13
C SER A 821 -7.47 41.38 -2.16
N THR A 822 -7.14 41.27 -3.45
CA THR A 822 -8.06 41.16 -4.58
C THR A 822 -7.52 40.21 -5.64
N PRO A 823 -8.35 39.35 -6.26
CA PRO A 823 -9.77 39.11 -5.95
C PRO A 823 -9.96 38.37 -4.62
N ALA A 824 -11.00 38.75 -3.86
CA ALA A 824 -11.33 38.12 -2.57
C ALA A 824 -12.13 36.81 -2.69
N THR A 825 -12.69 36.56 -3.88
CA THR A 825 -13.44 35.35 -4.26
C THR A 825 -13.10 35.00 -5.71
N PHE A 826 -13.18 33.72 -6.09
CA PHE A 826 -13.04 33.32 -7.49
C PHE A 826 -14.05 34.07 -8.39
N GLY A 827 -13.61 34.55 -9.55
CA GLY A 827 -14.44 35.40 -10.42
C GLY A 827 -14.13 35.38 -11.92
N TRP A 828 -13.15 34.60 -12.38
CA TRP A 828 -12.83 34.51 -13.81
C TRP A 828 -13.97 33.85 -14.59
N SER A 829 -14.26 34.35 -15.78
CA SER A 829 -15.34 33.83 -16.64
C SER A 829 -14.97 32.47 -17.24
N LEU A 830 -15.94 31.60 -17.53
CA LEU A 830 -15.65 30.34 -18.24
C LEU A 830 -15.01 30.60 -19.62
N ALA A 831 -15.37 31.70 -20.27
CA ALA A 831 -14.75 32.13 -21.53
C ALA A 831 -13.28 32.57 -21.37
N CYS A 832 -12.82 32.96 -20.18
CA CYS A 832 -11.40 33.13 -19.87
C CYS A 832 -10.71 31.77 -19.75
N LEU A 833 -11.24 30.87 -18.91
CA LEU A 833 -10.62 29.58 -18.59
C LEU A 833 -10.48 28.68 -19.85
N LEU A 834 -11.51 28.65 -20.71
CA LEU A 834 -11.46 27.90 -21.97
C LEU A 834 -10.51 28.51 -23.04
N ALA A 835 -9.74 29.55 -22.71
CA ALA A 835 -8.64 30.03 -23.53
C ALA A 835 -7.40 29.13 -23.43
N ASP A 836 -7.17 28.47 -22.28
CA ASP A 836 -6.14 27.43 -22.16
C ASP A 836 -6.59 26.16 -22.91
N PRO A 837 -5.83 25.66 -23.91
CA PRO A 837 -6.16 24.42 -24.59
C PRO A 837 -6.23 23.20 -23.65
N VAL A 838 -5.51 23.20 -22.52
CA VAL A 838 -5.53 22.07 -21.55
C VAL A 838 -6.80 22.11 -20.70
N ALA A 839 -7.16 23.26 -20.12
CA ALA A 839 -8.44 23.44 -19.43
C ALA A 839 -9.65 23.17 -20.36
N ASN A 840 -9.59 23.64 -21.61
CA ASN A 840 -10.61 23.33 -22.62
C ASN A 840 -10.65 21.83 -23.00
N TRP A 841 -9.50 21.14 -23.01
CA TRP A 841 -9.47 19.68 -23.22
C TRP A 841 -10.16 18.93 -22.07
N PHE A 842 -9.95 19.34 -20.82
CA PHE A 842 -10.64 18.77 -19.64
C PHE A 842 -12.09 19.23 -19.46
N ASN A 843 -12.54 20.30 -20.13
CA ASN A 843 -13.96 20.70 -20.13
C ASN A 843 -14.84 19.73 -20.96
N ASN A 844 -14.27 19.00 -21.92
CA ASN A 844 -14.96 17.96 -22.65
C ASN A 844 -15.12 16.68 -21.79
N PRO A 845 -16.35 16.24 -21.44
CA PRO A 845 -16.57 15.04 -20.63
C PRO A 845 -15.91 13.77 -21.20
N THR A 846 -15.86 13.65 -22.53
CA THR A 846 -15.27 12.50 -23.26
C THR A 846 -13.77 12.35 -23.00
N ASN A 847 -13.10 13.46 -22.69
CA ASN A 847 -11.67 13.56 -22.43
C ASN A 847 -11.39 13.46 -20.93
N ARG A 848 -12.14 14.22 -20.14
CA ARG A 848 -12.15 14.23 -18.67
C ARG A 848 -12.35 12.84 -18.09
N ASP A 849 -13.42 12.16 -18.48
CA ASP A 849 -13.79 10.83 -17.95
C ASP A 849 -12.90 9.69 -18.50
N GLN A 850 -11.65 9.99 -18.87
CA GLN A 850 -10.56 9.03 -19.14
C GLN A 850 -9.52 9.03 -18.01
N PHE A 851 -9.78 9.81 -16.95
CA PHE A 851 -8.92 10.03 -15.79
C PHE A 851 -9.75 10.01 -14.50
N MET A 852 -9.06 9.83 -13.37
CA MET A 852 -9.57 10.18 -12.05
C MET A 852 -9.04 11.57 -11.65
N HIS A 853 -9.71 12.27 -10.74
CA HIS A 853 -9.43 13.70 -10.49
C HIS A 853 -9.51 14.09 -9.01
N LEU A 854 -8.59 14.95 -8.56
CA LEU A 854 -8.67 15.63 -7.28
C LEU A 854 -8.05 17.04 -7.29
N SER A 855 -8.16 17.75 -6.16
CA SER A 855 -7.52 19.05 -5.95
C SER A 855 -6.02 18.91 -5.67
N HIS A 856 -5.24 19.91 -6.09
CA HIS A 856 -3.83 20.08 -5.67
C HIS A 856 -3.56 21.46 -5.05
N THR A 857 -4.59 22.12 -4.48
CA THR A 857 -4.65 23.57 -4.21
C THR A 857 -4.68 24.44 -5.48
N PHE A 858 -4.94 25.74 -5.35
CA PHE A 858 -5.20 26.63 -6.47
C PHE A 858 -3.92 27.16 -7.11
N THR A 859 -3.00 27.74 -6.33
CA THR A 859 -1.75 28.34 -6.81
C THR A 859 -0.51 27.48 -6.56
N HIS A 860 -0.64 26.39 -5.78
CA HIS A 860 0.49 25.64 -5.22
C HIS A 860 1.33 26.49 -4.23
N GLU A 861 0.66 27.22 -3.33
CA GLU A 861 1.29 27.89 -2.18
C GLU A 861 1.89 26.86 -1.21
N ASN A 862 3.12 27.09 -0.71
CA ASN A 862 3.72 26.25 0.33
C ASN A 862 3.01 26.46 1.68
N LEU A 863 2.29 25.45 2.15
CA LEU A 863 1.40 25.55 3.30
C LEU A 863 2.10 25.42 4.66
N ASN A 864 3.43 25.23 4.73
CA ASN A 864 4.12 25.02 6.02
C ASN A 864 3.98 26.23 6.96
N ASN A 865 4.03 27.45 6.43
CA ASN A 865 3.93 28.69 7.23
C ASN A 865 2.74 29.60 6.81
N ALA A 866 1.86 29.10 5.94
CA ALA A 866 0.67 29.81 5.47
C ALA A 866 -0.34 30.07 6.61
N THR A 867 -1.14 31.12 6.48
CA THR A 867 -2.23 31.44 7.42
C THR A 867 -3.49 30.63 7.07
N TYR A 868 -4.41 30.46 8.04
CA TYR A 868 -5.74 29.92 7.77
C TYR A 868 -6.40 30.61 6.56
N SER A 869 -6.28 31.94 6.47
CA SER A 869 -6.96 32.72 5.42
C SER A 869 -6.45 32.42 4.02
N ASP A 870 -5.22 31.96 3.87
CA ASP A 870 -4.61 31.75 2.56
C ASP A 870 -4.84 30.30 2.12
N VAL A 871 -4.66 29.32 3.02
CA VAL A 871 -5.08 27.93 2.79
C VAL A 871 -6.59 27.83 2.50
N ASN A 872 -7.43 28.65 3.13
CA ASN A 872 -8.85 28.71 2.81
C ASN A 872 -9.11 29.22 1.37
N LYS A 873 -8.31 30.15 0.84
CA LYS A 873 -8.42 30.60 -0.56
C LYS A 873 -7.91 29.51 -1.50
N GLU A 874 -6.77 28.90 -1.20
CA GLU A 874 -6.21 27.75 -1.93
C GLU A 874 -7.23 26.65 -2.18
N ILE A 875 -8.04 26.30 -1.18
CA ILE A 875 -9.09 25.28 -1.35
C ILE A 875 -10.35 25.85 -2.01
N THR A 876 -10.88 26.99 -1.56
CA THR A 876 -12.16 27.52 -2.10
C THR A 876 -12.06 27.97 -3.56
N PHE A 877 -10.94 28.55 -3.99
CA PHE A 877 -10.73 28.96 -5.38
C PHE A 877 -10.56 27.74 -6.29
N ASN A 878 -9.83 26.71 -5.84
CA ASN A 878 -9.68 25.49 -6.64
C ASN A 878 -11.01 24.71 -6.74
N ILE A 879 -11.80 24.64 -5.66
CA ILE A 879 -13.16 24.06 -5.71
C ILE A 879 -14.06 24.84 -6.68
N ALA A 880 -14.02 26.18 -6.67
CA ALA A 880 -14.81 26.99 -7.60
C ALA A 880 -14.38 26.74 -9.07
N TRP A 881 -13.08 26.73 -9.33
CA TRP A 881 -12.51 26.45 -10.66
C TRP A 881 -12.81 25.03 -11.16
N LEU A 882 -12.59 24.00 -10.33
CA LEU A 882 -12.90 22.59 -10.62
C LEU A 882 -14.38 22.40 -10.99
N ASN A 883 -15.29 23.12 -10.32
CA ASN A 883 -16.71 23.10 -10.64
C ASN A 883 -17.04 23.83 -11.95
N GLN A 884 -16.34 24.92 -12.26
CA GLN A 884 -16.60 25.76 -13.43
C GLN A 884 -16.03 25.19 -14.73
N ILE A 885 -14.83 24.57 -14.70
CA ILE A 885 -14.33 23.74 -15.81
C ILE A 885 -15.12 22.43 -15.93
N GLY A 886 -15.71 21.96 -14.82
CA GLY A 886 -16.52 20.74 -14.79
C GLY A 886 -15.75 19.45 -14.48
N ILE A 887 -14.48 19.56 -14.05
CA ILE A 887 -13.70 18.44 -13.51
C ILE A 887 -14.40 17.84 -12.26
N ALA A 888 -15.02 18.68 -11.43
CA ALA A 888 -15.78 18.23 -10.25
C ALA A 888 -17.05 17.42 -10.58
N GLN A 889 -17.43 17.29 -11.86
CA GLN A 889 -18.52 16.42 -12.31
C GLN A 889 -18.01 15.22 -13.14
N ALA A 890 -16.72 14.87 -13.00
CA ALA A 890 -16.16 13.65 -13.57
C ALA A 890 -16.71 12.39 -12.93
N GLN A 891 -16.70 11.27 -13.68
CA GLN A 891 -17.12 9.96 -13.18
C GLN A 891 -16.29 9.48 -11.97
N HIS A 892 -15.04 9.92 -11.88
CA HIS A 892 -14.12 9.61 -10.79
C HIS A 892 -13.48 10.88 -10.21
N PHE A 893 -14.28 11.68 -9.51
CA PHE A 893 -13.79 12.83 -8.74
C PHE A 893 -13.69 12.50 -7.24
N SER A 894 -12.56 12.83 -6.61
CA SER A 894 -12.33 12.73 -5.17
C SER A 894 -12.62 14.09 -4.51
N ALA A 895 -13.84 14.25 -4.00
CA ALA A 895 -14.34 15.52 -3.47
C ALA A 895 -13.88 15.80 -2.02
N ASN A 896 -13.45 14.76 -1.29
CA ASN A 896 -12.89 14.87 0.06
C ASN A 896 -11.35 14.76 0.08
N GLY A 897 -10.74 14.61 -1.10
CA GLY A 897 -9.33 14.33 -1.31
C GLY A 897 -8.52 15.52 -1.80
N LEU A 898 -7.26 15.58 -1.40
CA LEU A 898 -6.31 16.61 -1.80
C LEU A 898 -4.90 16.01 -1.83
N VAL A 899 -4.15 16.26 -2.90
CA VAL A 899 -2.68 16.21 -2.79
C VAL A 899 -2.22 17.55 -2.23
N PRO A 900 -1.56 17.62 -1.06
CA PRO A 900 -1.03 18.89 -0.57
C PRO A 900 0.15 19.35 -1.46
N PRO A 901 0.28 20.65 -1.79
CA PRO A 901 1.34 21.15 -2.66
C PRO A 901 2.71 20.88 -2.04
N ALA A 902 3.59 20.19 -2.77
CA ALA A 902 4.85 19.63 -2.28
C ALA A 902 4.76 18.89 -0.91
N ILE A 903 3.62 18.28 -0.58
CA ILE A 903 3.34 17.62 0.71
C ILE A 903 3.61 18.56 1.91
N THR A 904 3.12 19.80 1.80
CA THR A 904 3.29 20.86 2.80
C THR A 904 2.06 21.06 3.68
N GLY A 905 2.23 21.73 4.83
CA GLY A 905 1.15 22.11 5.75
C GLY A 905 0.65 21.00 6.67
N LEU A 906 1.17 19.77 6.56
CA LEU A 906 0.78 18.62 7.40
C LEU A 906 1.22 18.72 8.87
N HIS A 907 2.00 19.75 9.22
CA HIS A 907 2.29 20.16 10.61
C HIS A 907 1.81 21.59 10.93
N ASN A 908 1.01 22.21 10.04
CA ASN A 908 0.41 23.52 10.26
C ASN A 908 -1.07 23.34 10.64
N GLY A 909 -1.38 23.42 11.93
CA GLY A 909 -2.76 23.20 12.41
C GLY A 909 -3.79 24.17 11.83
N ASP A 910 -3.40 25.41 11.49
CA ASP A 910 -4.28 26.37 10.82
C ASP A 910 -4.57 25.96 9.36
N SER A 911 -3.57 25.37 8.68
CA SER A 911 -3.74 24.79 7.34
C SER A 911 -4.70 23.60 7.40
N ILE A 912 -4.41 22.61 8.26
CA ILE A 912 -5.24 21.42 8.43
C ILE A 912 -6.69 21.80 8.78
N LYS A 913 -6.89 22.81 9.65
CA LYS A 913 -8.22 23.34 9.93
C LYS A 913 -8.89 23.91 8.68
N ALA A 914 -8.20 24.74 7.90
CA ALA A 914 -8.74 25.30 6.65
C ALA A 914 -9.08 24.22 5.61
N LEU A 915 -8.29 23.15 5.52
CA LEU A 915 -8.62 21.97 4.70
C LEU A 915 -9.94 21.34 5.17
N MET A 916 -10.05 21.08 6.48
CA MET A 916 -11.19 20.37 7.06
C MET A 916 -12.48 21.20 7.09
N ASP A 917 -12.40 22.50 7.34
CA ASP A 917 -13.53 23.43 7.26
C ASP A 917 -14.11 23.48 5.82
N ASN A 918 -13.28 23.30 4.80
CA ASN A 918 -13.68 23.26 3.38
C ASN A 918 -13.95 21.84 2.82
N GLY A 919 -14.15 20.86 3.70
CA GLY A 919 -14.62 19.52 3.32
C GLY A 919 -13.54 18.49 2.96
N ILE A 920 -12.26 18.87 2.89
CA ILE A 920 -11.16 17.92 2.71
C ILE A 920 -11.02 17.06 3.98
N ARG A 921 -10.92 15.75 3.82
CA ARG A 921 -10.76 14.77 4.92
C ARG A 921 -9.54 13.89 4.73
N PHE A 922 -9.14 13.69 3.49
CA PHE A 922 -8.11 12.76 3.07
C PHE A 922 -7.02 13.53 2.33
N VAL A 923 -5.78 13.24 2.66
CA VAL A 923 -4.59 13.72 1.95
C VAL A 923 -3.61 12.56 1.77
N VAL A 924 -2.65 12.75 0.87
CA VAL A 924 -1.43 11.94 0.81
C VAL A 924 -0.31 12.63 1.57
N GLY A 925 0.51 11.81 2.24
CA GLY A 925 1.81 12.18 2.77
C GLY A 925 2.93 11.83 1.78
N ASP A 926 4.05 11.38 2.31
CA ASP A 926 5.28 11.04 1.57
C ASP A 926 6.06 10.01 2.39
N ASN A 927 6.30 8.84 1.81
CA ASN A 927 6.94 7.72 2.50
C ASN A 927 8.45 7.90 2.72
N THR A 928 9.08 8.94 2.15
CA THR A 928 10.45 9.33 2.54
C THR A 928 10.50 10.02 3.91
N ARG A 929 9.35 10.43 4.46
CA ARG A 929 9.20 11.19 5.71
C ARG A 929 8.51 10.36 6.78
N PRO A 930 9.24 9.78 7.76
CA PRO A 930 8.65 8.91 8.78
C PRO A 930 7.57 9.57 9.64
N LEU A 931 7.60 10.90 9.82
CA LEU A 931 6.58 11.64 10.59
C LEU A 931 5.23 11.77 9.88
N LEU A 932 5.13 11.38 8.60
CA LEU A 932 3.88 11.33 7.84
C LEU A 932 3.30 9.91 7.71
N GLN A 933 4.00 8.89 8.24
CA GLN A 933 3.58 7.49 8.22
C GLN A 933 2.97 7.09 9.57
N ASN A 934 2.22 5.99 9.58
CA ASN A 934 1.66 5.45 10.81
C ASN A 934 2.75 4.69 11.61
N PRO A 935 3.09 5.10 12.84
CA PRO A 935 4.21 4.51 13.60
C PRO A 935 3.90 3.12 14.16
N THR A 936 2.66 2.66 14.09
CA THR A 936 2.22 1.35 14.61
C THR A 936 2.10 0.30 13.51
N ASN A 937 1.64 0.69 12.32
CA ASN A 937 1.37 -0.25 11.22
C ASN A 937 1.43 0.47 9.86
N ASP A 938 2.42 0.11 9.06
CA ASP A 938 2.67 0.53 7.67
C ASP A 938 1.48 0.34 6.70
N TYR A 939 0.54 -0.57 6.98
CA TYR A 939 -0.71 -0.71 6.20
C TYR A 939 -1.86 0.21 6.69
N TRP A 940 -1.63 1.12 7.64
CA TRP A 940 -2.61 2.07 8.15
C TRP A 940 -2.27 3.51 7.74
N PRO A 941 -3.26 4.41 7.57
CA PRO A 941 -2.98 5.82 7.38
C PRO A 941 -2.53 6.44 8.71
N LEU A 942 -1.76 7.52 8.65
CA LEU A 942 -1.56 8.38 9.82
C LEU A 942 -2.82 9.23 10.03
N ILE A 943 -3.30 9.32 11.26
CA ILE A 943 -4.38 10.25 11.64
C ILE A 943 -3.74 11.43 12.35
N SER A 944 -3.97 12.65 11.85
CA SER A 944 -3.35 13.85 12.42
C SER A 944 -3.79 14.07 13.86
N THR A 945 -2.91 14.67 14.67
CA THR A 945 -3.15 14.97 16.09
C THR A 945 -2.83 16.43 16.41
N VAL A 946 -3.43 16.99 17.47
CA VAL A 946 -3.08 18.33 17.95
C VAL A 946 -1.59 18.41 18.34
N ALA A 947 -1.06 17.34 18.95
CA ALA A 947 0.32 17.29 19.42
C ALA A 947 1.33 17.28 18.26
N ALA A 948 1.21 16.38 17.29
CA ALA A 948 2.20 16.22 16.21
C ALA A 948 1.94 17.16 15.01
N ASN A 949 0.69 17.56 14.76
CA ASN A 949 0.29 18.25 13.53
C ASN A 949 -0.35 19.63 13.78
N GLY A 950 -0.64 19.99 15.04
CA GLY A 950 -1.35 21.22 15.41
C GLY A 950 -2.88 21.15 15.28
N TYR A 951 -3.43 20.15 14.57
CA TYR A 951 -4.87 19.89 14.47
C TYR A 951 -5.15 18.40 14.24
N ALA A 952 -6.27 17.90 14.75
CA ALA A 952 -6.59 16.47 14.77
C ALA A 952 -7.65 16.03 13.75
N GLY A 953 -7.52 14.80 13.26
CA GLY A 953 -8.55 14.10 12.48
C GLY A 953 -8.44 14.20 10.96
N LEU A 954 -7.37 14.78 10.40
CA LEU A 954 -7.07 14.65 8.99
C LEU A 954 -6.43 13.28 8.74
N VAL A 955 -6.84 12.58 7.68
CA VAL A 955 -6.28 11.28 7.30
C VAL A 955 -5.15 11.51 6.30
N ILE A 956 -3.92 11.15 6.69
CA ILE A 956 -2.72 11.22 5.86
C ILE A 956 -2.43 9.79 5.40
N MET A 957 -2.73 9.48 4.14
CA MET A 957 -2.36 8.21 3.50
C MET A 957 -0.86 8.19 3.20
N PRO A 958 -0.20 7.02 3.29
CA PRO A 958 1.14 6.87 2.73
C PRO A 958 1.12 7.06 1.20
N ARG A 959 2.23 7.52 0.62
CA ARG A 959 2.46 7.68 -0.83
C ARG A 959 3.94 7.49 -1.15
N TRP A 960 4.25 6.62 -2.12
CA TRP A 960 5.63 6.39 -2.55
C TRP A 960 6.11 7.51 -3.50
N SER A 961 7.27 8.07 -3.20
CA SER A 961 8.12 8.75 -4.19
C SER A 961 8.63 7.75 -5.23
N THR A 962 9.04 8.23 -6.40
CA THR A 962 9.69 7.40 -7.43
C THR A 962 10.96 8.08 -7.94
N THR A 963 11.85 7.35 -8.63
CA THR A 963 13.03 7.90 -9.32
C THR A 963 12.70 8.64 -10.62
N ILE A 964 11.43 9.00 -10.81
CA ILE A 964 10.89 9.86 -11.88
C ILE A 964 10.59 11.23 -11.26
N PHE A 965 11.59 12.12 -11.23
CA PHE A 965 11.54 13.36 -10.44
C PHE A 965 10.58 14.41 -11.01
N TYR A 966 10.07 15.27 -10.12
CA TYR A 966 9.00 16.23 -10.40
C TYR A 966 9.33 17.22 -11.53
N ASP A 967 10.56 17.72 -11.56
CA ASP A 967 11.09 18.65 -12.54
C ASP A 967 11.82 17.95 -13.70
N CYS A 968 11.50 16.68 -13.97
CA CYS A 968 12.04 15.96 -15.12
C CYS A 968 10.97 15.55 -16.17
N ASN A 969 11.33 15.75 -17.44
CA ASN A 969 10.53 15.38 -18.62
C ASN A 969 11.25 14.39 -19.55
N THR A 970 12.51 14.05 -19.26
CA THR A 970 13.43 13.35 -20.18
C THR A 970 14.20 12.26 -19.46
N GLN A 971 14.47 11.15 -20.15
CA GLN A 971 15.24 10.00 -19.64
C GLN A 971 16.60 10.45 -19.06
N ALA A 972 17.29 11.35 -19.77
CA ALA A 972 18.57 11.91 -19.36
C ALA A 972 18.48 12.83 -18.14
N CYS A 973 17.36 13.55 -17.96
CA CYS A 973 17.12 14.40 -16.79
C CYS A 973 17.02 13.54 -15.53
N THR A 974 16.07 12.60 -15.52
CA THR A 974 15.77 11.79 -14.32
C THR A 974 16.95 10.88 -13.93
N THR A 975 17.74 10.43 -14.93
CA THR A 975 19.00 9.71 -14.68
C THR A 975 20.07 10.62 -14.07
N SER A 976 20.21 11.86 -14.56
CA SER A 976 21.21 12.81 -14.04
C SER A 976 20.91 13.23 -12.60
N GLU A 977 19.64 13.38 -12.26
CA GLU A 977 19.22 13.74 -10.91
C GLU A 977 19.36 12.57 -9.94
N TRP A 978 18.92 11.37 -10.31
CA TRP A 978 19.12 10.14 -9.51
C TRP A 978 20.59 9.94 -9.10
N ILE A 979 21.52 10.17 -10.02
CA ILE A 979 22.97 10.11 -9.75
C ILE A 979 23.42 11.26 -8.83
N ALA A 980 22.86 12.46 -8.97
CA ALA A 980 23.27 13.65 -8.22
C ALA A 980 22.68 13.75 -6.80
N THR A 981 21.47 13.20 -6.57
CA THR A 981 20.69 13.39 -5.33
C THR A 981 20.50 12.10 -4.53
N SER A 982 20.42 10.95 -5.22
CA SER A 982 19.87 9.70 -4.65
C SER A 982 20.90 8.57 -4.56
N GLY A 983 22.19 8.85 -4.78
CA GLY A 983 23.26 7.84 -4.81
C GLY A 983 23.22 6.90 -6.02
N GLY A 984 22.42 7.21 -7.04
CA GLY A 984 22.25 6.42 -8.25
C GLY A 984 23.55 6.21 -9.04
N SER A 985 23.62 5.13 -9.81
CA SER A 985 24.80 4.85 -10.65
C SER A 985 24.47 4.09 -11.94
N GLY A 986 25.19 4.39 -13.01
CA GLY A 986 24.99 3.80 -14.33
C GLY A 986 24.24 4.72 -15.29
N ASN A 987 23.22 4.19 -15.98
CA ASN A 987 22.44 4.89 -17.00
C ASN A 987 20.93 4.70 -16.76
N PHE A 988 20.08 5.22 -17.65
CA PHE A 988 18.63 5.11 -17.51
C PHE A 988 18.12 3.66 -17.42
N ALA A 989 18.79 2.68 -18.05
CA ALA A 989 18.41 1.28 -17.89
C ALA A 989 18.76 0.72 -16.49
N ALA A 990 19.81 1.23 -15.84
CA ALA A 990 20.10 0.91 -14.44
C ALA A 990 19.04 1.53 -13.49
N LEU A 991 18.63 2.78 -13.73
CA LEU A 991 17.53 3.43 -13.01
C LEU A 991 16.21 2.66 -13.17
N LEU A 992 15.93 2.11 -14.36
CA LEU A 992 14.76 1.26 -14.56
C LEU A 992 14.88 -0.11 -13.86
N VAL A 993 16.07 -0.69 -13.70
CA VAL A 993 16.25 -1.90 -12.88
C VAL A 993 16.02 -1.61 -11.40
N ASP A 994 16.54 -0.48 -10.90
CA ASP A 994 16.33 0.05 -9.54
C ASP A 994 14.82 0.25 -9.27
N ALA A 995 14.15 1.07 -10.07
CA ALA A 995 12.71 1.32 -9.99
C ALA A 995 11.86 0.05 -10.11
N LYS A 996 12.23 -0.88 -11.01
CA LYS A 996 11.54 -2.18 -11.14
C LYS A 996 11.64 -2.99 -9.86
N ASN A 997 12.85 -3.13 -9.30
CA ASN A 997 13.07 -3.92 -8.09
C ASN A 997 12.32 -3.30 -6.90
N GLU A 998 12.43 -1.99 -6.71
CA GLU A 998 11.82 -1.31 -5.56
C GLU A 998 10.28 -1.31 -5.62
N HIS A 999 9.68 -0.93 -6.74
CA HIS A 999 8.23 -0.83 -6.79
C HIS A 999 7.52 -2.18 -6.98
N THR A 1000 8.20 -3.21 -7.51
CA THR A 1000 7.66 -4.59 -7.44
C THR A 1000 7.76 -5.20 -6.05
N ARG A 1001 8.78 -4.84 -5.24
CA ARG A 1001 8.86 -5.20 -3.81
C ARG A 1001 7.62 -4.73 -3.06
N HIS A 1002 7.23 -3.45 -3.20
CA HIS A 1002 6.01 -2.91 -2.59
C HIS A 1002 4.73 -3.63 -3.05
N VAL A 1003 4.59 -3.91 -4.35
CA VAL A 1003 3.43 -4.65 -4.89
C VAL A 1003 3.36 -6.08 -4.31
N PHE A 1004 4.48 -6.78 -4.14
CA PHE A 1004 4.50 -8.11 -3.52
C PHE A 1004 4.45 -8.09 -1.99
N GLN A 1005 4.73 -6.96 -1.34
CA GLN A 1005 4.37 -6.73 0.06
C GLN A 1005 2.85 -6.52 0.23
N LEU A 1006 2.11 -6.26 -0.85
CA LEU A 1006 0.70 -5.82 -0.85
C LEU A 1006 0.51 -4.46 -0.18
N HIS A 1007 1.49 -3.56 -0.33
CA HIS A 1007 1.25 -2.12 -0.14
C HIS A 1007 0.20 -1.62 -1.15
N GLN A 1008 -0.56 -0.60 -0.75
CA GLN A 1008 -1.70 -0.05 -1.52
C GLN A 1008 -1.62 1.48 -1.65
N ASP A 1009 -0.48 2.00 -1.22
CA ASP A 1009 -0.05 3.39 -1.18
C ASP A 1009 0.09 3.89 -2.63
N PRO A 1010 -0.47 5.05 -3.01
CA PRO A 1010 -0.27 5.60 -4.35
C PRO A 1010 1.20 5.91 -4.65
N MET A 1011 1.52 6.13 -5.92
CA MET A 1011 2.83 6.55 -6.38
C MET A 1011 2.78 7.97 -6.96
N MET A 1012 3.77 8.79 -6.61
CA MET A 1012 3.89 10.20 -6.94
C MET A 1012 4.59 10.45 -8.28
N PHE A 1013 3.93 11.23 -9.14
CA PHE A 1013 4.42 11.79 -10.41
C PHE A 1013 3.87 13.21 -10.58
N HIS A 1014 4.39 13.96 -11.55
CA HIS A 1014 4.04 15.36 -11.81
C HIS A 1014 3.85 15.59 -13.33
N GLN A 1015 3.18 16.69 -13.71
CA GLN A 1015 2.79 16.96 -15.10
C GLN A 1015 3.94 16.83 -16.12
N ALA A 1016 5.16 17.24 -15.77
CA ALA A 1016 6.33 17.14 -16.66
C ALA A 1016 6.65 15.68 -17.05
N ASN A 1017 6.33 14.70 -16.20
CA ASN A 1017 6.61 13.28 -16.43
C ASN A 1017 5.70 12.64 -17.49
N LEU A 1018 4.56 13.26 -17.81
CA LEU A 1018 3.60 12.79 -18.83
C LEU A 1018 3.97 13.18 -20.26
N GLN A 1019 4.92 14.10 -20.47
CA GLN A 1019 5.20 14.67 -21.78
C GLN A 1019 5.53 13.57 -22.82
N ASN A 1020 4.76 13.53 -23.90
CA ASN A 1020 4.91 12.63 -25.04
C ASN A 1020 5.39 13.39 -26.28
N ALA A 1021 4.85 14.60 -26.50
CA ALA A 1021 5.13 15.42 -27.67
C ALA A 1021 6.62 15.82 -27.71
N GLY A 1022 7.33 15.38 -28.76
CA GLY A 1022 8.76 15.64 -28.94
C GLY A 1022 9.71 14.79 -28.10
N GLN A 1023 9.20 13.90 -27.23
CA GLN A 1023 10.05 12.99 -26.47
C GLN A 1023 10.48 11.77 -27.29
N PRO A 1024 11.72 11.27 -27.13
CA PRO A 1024 12.18 10.08 -27.83
C PRO A 1024 11.51 8.81 -27.26
N ALA A 1025 11.01 7.96 -28.15
CA ALA A 1025 10.43 6.68 -27.76
C ALA A 1025 11.49 5.75 -27.13
N TYR A 1026 11.08 4.99 -26.13
CA TYR A 1026 11.87 3.98 -25.43
C TYR A 1026 11.10 2.66 -25.40
N THR A 1027 11.80 1.54 -25.53
CA THR A 1027 11.18 0.22 -25.63
C THR A 1027 11.29 -0.55 -24.32
N VAL A 1028 10.14 -0.87 -23.73
CA VAL A 1028 10.01 -1.74 -22.56
C VAL A 1028 9.33 -3.03 -22.99
N GLY A 1029 10.08 -4.13 -23.00
CA GLY A 1029 9.62 -5.42 -23.51
C GLY A 1029 9.20 -5.33 -24.98
N THR A 1030 7.89 -5.44 -25.24
CA THR A 1030 7.30 -5.31 -26.59
C THR A 1030 6.66 -3.95 -26.86
N GLN A 1031 6.64 -3.04 -25.89
CA GLN A 1031 5.97 -1.74 -25.99
C GLN A 1031 6.98 -0.62 -26.22
N SER A 1032 6.66 0.32 -27.10
CA SER A 1032 7.45 1.53 -27.31
C SER A 1032 6.60 2.73 -26.89
N VAL A 1033 7.12 3.53 -25.94
CA VAL A 1033 6.41 4.62 -25.26
C VAL A 1033 7.35 5.82 -25.05
N ASN A 1034 6.81 7.03 -24.93
CA ASN A 1034 7.61 8.25 -25.05
C ASN A 1034 7.85 8.98 -23.72
N SER A 1035 6.85 9.06 -22.82
CA SER A 1035 7.04 9.75 -21.54
C SER A 1035 7.73 8.89 -20.50
N ILE A 1036 8.52 9.52 -19.63
CA ILE A 1036 9.25 8.82 -18.57
C ILE A 1036 8.33 8.12 -17.57
N MET A 1037 7.12 8.64 -17.37
CA MET A 1037 6.10 7.94 -16.58
C MET A 1037 5.61 6.66 -17.25
N GLN A 1038 5.29 6.68 -18.55
CA GLN A 1038 4.86 5.48 -19.27
C GLN A 1038 5.95 4.40 -19.25
N ILE A 1039 7.21 4.79 -19.41
CA ILE A 1039 8.36 3.88 -19.36
C ILE A 1039 8.44 3.20 -17.99
N TRP A 1040 8.28 3.96 -16.89
CA TRP A 1040 8.26 3.41 -15.53
C TRP A 1040 7.07 2.47 -15.31
N VAL A 1041 5.86 2.84 -15.73
CA VAL A 1041 4.64 2.03 -15.51
C VAL A 1041 4.71 0.72 -16.31
N GLU A 1042 5.13 0.76 -17.57
CA GLU A 1042 5.41 -0.45 -18.35
C GLU A 1042 6.48 -1.32 -17.67
N THR A 1043 7.55 -0.72 -17.13
CA THR A 1043 8.65 -1.45 -16.49
C THR A 1043 8.18 -2.22 -15.25
N VAL A 1044 7.42 -1.57 -14.36
CA VAL A 1044 6.91 -2.20 -13.14
C VAL A 1044 5.80 -3.21 -13.46
N LEU A 1045 4.79 -2.83 -14.26
CA LEU A 1045 3.63 -3.70 -14.50
C LEU A 1045 3.93 -4.87 -15.43
N GLN A 1046 4.86 -4.76 -16.38
CA GLN A 1046 5.31 -5.95 -17.14
C GLN A 1046 6.03 -6.95 -16.22
N GLU A 1047 6.75 -6.52 -15.18
CA GLU A 1047 7.38 -7.44 -14.23
C GLU A 1047 6.35 -8.13 -13.32
N VAL A 1048 5.41 -7.39 -12.73
CA VAL A 1048 4.32 -7.97 -11.90
C VAL A 1048 3.50 -8.97 -12.72
N THR A 1049 3.14 -8.62 -13.96
CA THR A 1049 2.35 -9.49 -14.84
C THR A 1049 3.18 -10.57 -15.55
N ARG A 1050 4.52 -10.51 -15.55
CA ARG A 1050 5.38 -11.64 -15.94
C ARG A 1050 5.42 -12.71 -14.86
N LEU A 1051 5.46 -12.30 -13.59
CA LEU A 1051 5.57 -13.19 -12.43
C LEU A 1051 4.21 -13.74 -11.95
N THR A 1052 3.11 -13.00 -12.16
CA THR A 1052 1.77 -13.34 -11.62
C THR A 1052 0.65 -13.24 -12.67
N ASN A 1053 -0.56 -13.68 -12.29
CA ASN A 1053 -1.81 -13.47 -13.04
C ASN A 1053 -2.79 -12.50 -12.33
N TRP A 1054 -2.31 -11.70 -11.38
CA TRP A 1054 -3.17 -10.91 -10.50
C TRP A 1054 -3.76 -9.67 -11.20
N PRO A 1055 -5.01 -9.29 -10.93
CA PRO A 1055 -5.59 -8.04 -11.42
C PRO A 1055 -4.89 -6.81 -10.82
N ILE A 1056 -4.49 -5.88 -11.69
CA ILE A 1056 -3.97 -4.57 -11.33
C ILE A 1056 -5.13 -3.57 -11.36
N ILE A 1057 -5.45 -2.94 -10.23
CA ILE A 1057 -6.60 -2.05 -10.10
C ILE A 1057 -6.14 -0.65 -9.72
N THR A 1058 -6.76 0.39 -10.27
CA THR A 1058 -6.66 1.76 -9.75
C THR A 1058 -8.03 2.20 -9.23
N ILE A 1059 -8.07 2.86 -8.08
CA ILE A 1059 -9.27 3.50 -7.51
C ILE A 1059 -8.95 4.94 -7.10
N LYS A 1060 -9.97 5.81 -7.02
CA LYS A 1060 -9.76 7.23 -6.70
C LYS A 1060 -9.31 7.44 -5.25
N HIS A 1061 -8.64 8.55 -4.98
CA HIS A 1061 -8.07 8.94 -3.69
C HIS A 1061 -9.04 8.77 -2.50
N ASP A 1062 -10.28 9.23 -2.61
CA ASP A 1062 -11.29 9.09 -1.54
C ASP A 1062 -11.56 7.61 -1.18
N ASP A 1063 -11.61 6.73 -2.19
CA ASP A 1063 -11.90 5.31 -2.01
C ASP A 1063 -10.66 4.56 -1.49
N THR A 1064 -9.47 5.06 -1.84
CA THR A 1064 -8.18 4.64 -1.30
C THR A 1064 -8.08 4.97 0.19
N ALA A 1065 -8.50 6.18 0.59
CA ALA A 1065 -8.56 6.59 1.98
C ALA A 1065 -9.54 5.72 2.77
N GLN A 1066 -10.71 5.41 2.20
CA GLN A 1066 -11.65 4.48 2.82
C GLN A 1066 -11.09 3.06 2.91
N TYR A 1067 -10.30 2.58 1.94
CA TYR A 1067 -9.60 1.29 2.04
C TYR A 1067 -8.61 1.27 3.22
N PHE A 1068 -7.78 2.30 3.36
CA PHE A 1068 -6.82 2.47 4.46
C PHE A 1068 -7.50 2.58 5.83
N LEU A 1069 -8.59 3.37 5.93
CA LEU A 1069 -9.40 3.45 7.14
C LEU A 1069 -10.07 2.11 7.48
N ASN A 1070 -10.62 1.41 6.48
CA ASN A 1070 -11.19 0.07 6.67
C ASN A 1070 -10.12 -0.97 7.06
N ARG A 1071 -8.84 -0.76 6.73
CA ARG A 1071 -7.72 -1.62 7.14
C ARG A 1071 -7.36 -1.38 8.60
N MET A 1072 -7.20 -0.12 9.00
CA MET A 1072 -6.99 0.27 10.39
C MET A 1072 -8.13 -0.20 11.30
N ALA A 1073 -9.38 0.04 10.89
CA ALA A 1073 -10.56 -0.32 11.66
C ALA A 1073 -10.72 -1.84 11.85
N ARG A 1074 -10.51 -2.65 10.79
CA ARG A 1074 -10.65 -4.10 10.91
C ARG A 1074 -9.56 -4.73 11.76
N ASP A 1075 -8.30 -4.32 11.61
CA ASP A 1075 -7.19 -4.89 12.38
C ASP A 1075 -7.40 -4.68 13.89
N GLN A 1076 -7.93 -3.52 14.28
CA GLN A 1076 -8.28 -3.20 15.68
C GLN A 1076 -9.43 -4.04 16.27
N CYS A 1077 -10.19 -4.77 15.44
CA CYS A 1077 -11.24 -5.68 15.90
C CYS A 1077 -10.70 -7.02 16.43
N ASN A 1078 -9.42 -7.33 16.26
CA ASN A 1078 -8.80 -8.63 16.60
C ASN A 1078 -9.57 -9.83 16.03
N TYR A 1079 -9.76 -9.84 14.71
CA TYR A 1079 -10.47 -10.93 14.03
C TYR A 1079 -9.64 -12.23 13.98
N ASN A 1080 -10.32 -13.38 13.95
CA ASN A 1080 -9.68 -14.67 13.72
C ASN A 1080 -10.64 -15.64 13.02
N LEU A 1081 -10.10 -16.68 12.38
CA LEU A 1081 -10.86 -17.69 11.66
C LEU A 1081 -10.54 -19.07 12.26
N ALA A 1082 -11.56 -19.85 12.60
CA ALA A 1082 -11.39 -21.24 13.05
C ALA A 1082 -11.89 -22.20 11.96
N TYR A 1083 -11.02 -23.08 11.46
CA TYR A 1083 -11.41 -24.14 10.53
C TYR A 1083 -12.31 -25.16 11.21
N GLN A 1084 -13.35 -25.62 10.51
CA GLN A 1084 -14.21 -26.73 10.93
C GLN A 1084 -13.89 -27.97 10.10
N TYR A 1085 -13.59 -29.08 10.76
CA TYR A 1085 -13.25 -30.35 10.10
C TYR A 1085 -14.44 -31.30 9.99
N SER A 1086 -14.38 -32.22 9.02
CA SER A 1086 -15.26 -33.38 8.95
C SER A 1086 -15.11 -34.28 10.19
N THR A 1087 -16.12 -35.09 10.50
CA THR A 1087 -16.08 -36.00 11.66
C THR A 1087 -15.00 -37.06 11.56
N ASP A 1088 -14.61 -37.48 10.35
CA ASP A 1088 -13.45 -38.35 10.12
C ASP A 1088 -12.10 -37.60 10.15
N ASN A 1089 -12.14 -36.28 10.30
CA ASN A 1089 -11.00 -35.36 10.38
C ASN A 1089 -10.03 -35.45 9.19
N LYS A 1090 -10.54 -35.70 7.97
CA LYS A 1090 -9.76 -35.71 6.72
C LYS A 1090 -9.96 -34.50 5.82
N ASN A 1091 -11.01 -33.70 6.05
CA ASN A 1091 -11.35 -32.55 5.22
C ASN A 1091 -11.74 -31.35 6.08
N ILE A 1092 -11.39 -30.15 5.64
CA ILE A 1092 -12.02 -28.90 6.10
C ILE A 1092 -13.37 -28.78 5.37
N ILE A 1093 -14.46 -28.60 6.11
CA ILE A 1093 -15.83 -28.49 5.56
C ILE A 1093 -16.39 -27.07 5.66
N GLY A 1094 -15.75 -26.21 6.45
CA GLY A 1094 -16.21 -24.88 6.75
C GLY A 1094 -15.25 -24.10 7.64
N ALA A 1095 -15.67 -22.92 8.07
CA ALA A 1095 -14.93 -22.07 8.99
C ALA A 1095 -15.87 -21.24 9.87
N THR A 1096 -15.35 -20.66 10.95
CA THR A 1096 -16.04 -19.68 11.79
C THR A 1096 -15.18 -18.43 11.95
N LEU A 1097 -15.70 -17.27 11.53
CA LEU A 1097 -15.11 -15.97 11.79
C LEU A 1097 -15.58 -15.44 13.15
N THR A 1098 -14.64 -14.94 13.94
CA THR A 1098 -14.88 -14.23 15.20
C THR A 1098 -14.11 -12.91 15.23
N SER A 1099 -14.49 -12.03 16.15
CA SER A 1099 -13.77 -10.80 16.49
C SER A 1099 -14.00 -10.44 17.95
N THR A 1100 -13.38 -9.37 18.45
CA THR A 1100 -13.65 -8.83 19.78
C THR A 1100 -15.15 -8.51 19.92
N GLY A 1101 -15.84 -9.18 20.85
CA GLY A 1101 -17.30 -9.08 21.01
C GLY A 1101 -18.13 -9.60 19.82
N ASN A 1102 -17.50 -10.24 18.84
CA ASN A 1102 -18.06 -10.55 17.52
C ASN A 1102 -18.66 -9.34 16.78
N THR A 1103 -18.14 -8.14 17.05
CA THR A 1103 -18.48 -6.90 16.34
C THR A 1103 -17.25 -6.35 15.59
N CYS A 1104 -17.47 -5.57 14.55
CA CYS A 1104 -16.43 -4.74 13.94
C CYS A 1104 -17.04 -3.54 13.21
N SER A 1105 -16.35 -2.40 13.18
CA SER A 1105 -16.83 -1.19 12.48
C SER A 1105 -16.61 -1.22 10.97
N ALA A 1106 -15.73 -2.10 10.48
CA ALA A 1106 -15.49 -2.35 9.07
C ALA A 1106 -15.77 -3.83 8.71
N PRO A 1107 -16.17 -4.14 7.46
CA PRO A 1107 -16.27 -5.52 7.00
C PRO A 1107 -14.89 -6.22 7.03
N ILE A 1108 -14.89 -7.46 7.51
CA ILE A 1108 -13.71 -8.32 7.56
C ILE A 1108 -13.71 -9.26 6.34
N PRO A 1109 -12.63 -9.29 5.53
CA PRO A 1109 -12.55 -10.17 4.37
C PRO A 1109 -12.18 -11.60 4.76
N VAL A 1110 -12.85 -12.58 4.17
CA VAL A 1110 -12.46 -14.00 4.23
C VAL A 1110 -12.33 -14.55 2.81
N THR A 1111 -11.12 -14.93 2.42
CA THR A 1111 -10.78 -15.56 1.14
C THR A 1111 -10.95 -17.08 1.21
N PHE A 1112 -11.43 -17.68 0.11
CA PHE A 1112 -11.70 -19.11 -0.04
C PHE A 1112 -11.09 -19.68 -1.34
N PRO A 1113 -10.60 -20.94 -1.33
CA PRO A 1113 -10.05 -21.62 -2.50
C PRO A 1113 -11.11 -22.30 -3.37
N VAL A 1114 -12.35 -22.33 -2.88
CA VAL A 1114 -13.56 -22.95 -3.47
C VAL A 1114 -14.75 -22.04 -3.17
N ALA A 1115 -15.90 -22.27 -3.78
CA ALA A 1115 -17.11 -21.53 -3.42
C ALA A 1115 -17.52 -21.82 -1.95
N ALA A 1116 -17.97 -20.78 -1.26
CA ALA A 1116 -18.39 -20.85 0.13
C ALA A 1116 -19.67 -20.03 0.35
N THR A 1117 -20.51 -20.44 1.29
CA THR A 1117 -21.71 -19.70 1.72
C THR A 1117 -21.59 -19.33 3.20
N ALA A 1118 -21.90 -18.07 3.53
CA ALA A 1118 -21.88 -17.56 4.90
C ALA A 1118 -23.25 -17.70 5.58
N SER A 1119 -23.26 -17.70 6.92
CA SER A 1119 -24.49 -17.71 7.75
C SER A 1119 -25.20 -16.35 7.81
N VAL A 1120 -24.66 -15.32 7.15
CA VAL A 1120 -25.20 -13.96 7.04
C VAL A 1120 -24.99 -13.44 5.61
N PRO A 1121 -25.70 -12.39 5.16
CA PRO A 1121 -25.39 -11.72 3.90
C PRO A 1121 -23.96 -11.14 3.88
N THR A 1122 -23.26 -11.27 2.75
CA THR A 1122 -21.87 -10.82 2.55
C THR A 1122 -21.69 -10.22 1.16
N THR A 1123 -20.81 -9.23 1.00
CA THR A 1123 -20.40 -8.76 -0.32
C THR A 1123 -19.31 -9.67 -0.86
N SER A 1124 -19.53 -10.29 -2.02
CA SER A 1124 -18.53 -11.15 -2.68
C SER A 1124 -17.65 -10.35 -3.63
N GLU A 1125 -16.35 -10.59 -3.59
CA GLU A 1125 -15.37 -10.08 -4.55
C GLU A 1125 -14.56 -11.25 -5.14
N GLN A 1126 -14.51 -11.33 -6.46
CA GLN A 1126 -13.62 -12.24 -7.18
C GLN A 1126 -13.28 -11.64 -8.55
N ILE A 1127 -12.11 -11.03 -8.65
CA ILE A 1127 -11.68 -10.31 -9.85
C ILE A 1127 -10.69 -11.18 -10.64
N GLY A 1128 -10.99 -11.48 -11.90
CA GLY A 1128 -10.05 -12.14 -12.80
C GLY A 1128 -9.52 -13.49 -12.30
N GLY A 1129 -8.22 -13.54 -11.99
CA GLY A 1129 -7.53 -14.71 -11.45
C GLY A 1129 -7.51 -14.82 -9.93
N ASP A 1130 -8.21 -13.95 -9.19
CA ASP A 1130 -8.25 -13.98 -7.73
C ASP A 1130 -9.11 -15.13 -7.17
N PRO A 1131 -8.78 -15.62 -5.96
CA PRO A 1131 -9.69 -16.45 -5.18
C PRO A 1131 -10.93 -15.65 -4.72
N LEU A 1132 -12.04 -16.36 -4.45
CA LEU A 1132 -13.25 -15.75 -3.91
C LEU A 1132 -12.97 -15.13 -2.53
N THR A 1133 -13.33 -13.87 -2.33
CA THR A 1133 -13.35 -13.23 -1.01
C THR A 1133 -14.76 -12.80 -0.64
N LEU A 1134 -15.17 -13.09 0.59
CA LEU A 1134 -16.43 -12.62 1.18
C LEU A 1134 -16.12 -11.55 2.23
N TRP A 1135 -16.62 -10.33 2.02
CA TRP A 1135 -16.56 -9.23 2.97
C TRP A 1135 -17.73 -9.35 3.96
N VAL A 1136 -17.41 -9.52 5.24
CA VAL A 1136 -18.37 -9.91 6.28
C VAL A 1136 -18.50 -8.82 7.34
N GLN A 1137 -19.72 -8.30 7.52
CA GLN A 1137 -20.03 -7.32 8.56
C GLN A 1137 -20.37 -8.02 9.88
N MET A 1138 -19.53 -7.86 10.89
CA MET A 1138 -19.68 -8.50 12.20
C MET A 1138 -20.63 -7.67 13.11
N THR A 1139 -21.68 -8.31 13.64
CA THR A 1139 -22.84 -7.65 14.28
C THR A 1139 -23.20 -8.19 15.68
N GLY A 1140 -22.29 -8.90 16.34
CA GLY A 1140 -22.43 -9.42 17.71
C GLY A 1140 -22.55 -10.94 17.81
N GLN A 1141 -22.47 -11.67 16.69
CA GLN A 1141 -22.47 -13.13 16.64
C GLN A 1141 -21.34 -13.65 15.72
N PRO A 1142 -20.74 -14.82 16.00
CA PRO A 1142 -19.81 -15.47 15.09
C PRO A 1142 -20.49 -15.78 13.74
N VAL A 1143 -19.75 -15.64 12.64
CA VAL A 1143 -20.24 -16.00 11.29
C VAL A 1143 -19.64 -17.32 10.87
N THR A 1144 -20.48 -18.29 10.50
CA THR A 1144 -20.01 -19.58 9.98
C THR A 1144 -20.06 -19.60 8.45
N PHE A 1145 -19.15 -20.36 7.85
CA PHE A 1145 -19.08 -20.59 6.40
C PHE A 1145 -19.11 -22.08 6.12
N THR A 1146 -19.88 -22.49 5.12
CA THR A 1146 -19.91 -23.85 4.58
C THR A 1146 -19.24 -23.85 3.20
N LEU A 1147 -18.31 -24.78 2.95
CA LEU A 1147 -17.67 -24.93 1.64
C LEU A 1147 -18.55 -25.77 0.70
N SER A 1148 -18.65 -25.38 -0.58
CA SER A 1148 -19.33 -26.20 -1.61
C SER A 1148 -18.64 -27.53 -1.85
N THR A 1149 -17.35 -27.61 -1.53
CA THR A 1149 -16.48 -28.75 -1.77
C THR A 1149 -15.49 -28.82 -0.59
N PRO A 1150 -15.47 -29.92 0.18
CA PRO A 1150 -14.53 -30.05 1.29
C PRO A 1150 -13.08 -29.99 0.82
N VAL A 1151 -12.22 -29.29 1.55
CA VAL A 1151 -10.80 -29.13 1.24
C VAL A 1151 -10.01 -30.21 1.98
N ALA A 1152 -9.35 -31.11 1.24
CA ALA A 1152 -8.55 -32.19 1.81
C ALA A 1152 -7.31 -31.68 2.58
N ILE A 1153 -6.89 -32.47 3.57
CA ILE A 1153 -5.75 -32.17 4.47
C ILE A 1153 -4.42 -32.63 3.83
#